data_AF-A0A1F5PLG7-F1
#
_entry.id   AF-A0A1F5PLG7-F1
#
_cell.length_a   1.000
_cell.length_b   1.000
_cell.length_c   1.000
_cell.angle_alpha   90.00
_cell.angle_beta   90.00
_cell.angle_gamma   90.00
#
_symmetry.space_group_name_H-M   'P 1'
#
loop_
_entity.id
_entity.type
_entity.pdbx_description
1 polymer ?
#
loop_
_entity_poly.entity_id
_entity_poly.type
_entity_poly.pdbx_seq_one_letter_code
_entity_poly.pdbx_strand_id
1 'polypeptide(L)'
;MLDFMKRKPASPSASLGGPAADHHNLVQHASGHAAAAAQTVDFSRFHKIINFCLYALVLLVPVLFTSLTTEVRDFNKLTLIFFGVVLMLAVWVIKILTTRSVSWVKTSLDYILLAYLGVYLLTSLMSIDKVSSFLGYYGRFSGSFISVLSLVLFYFVIVNNLKREQTIKRLTNYFLLGSGIVLVYSLFQLLGIYLLPAAFTHNRGFNPIGSQVGLAIFSAVSVVFVQWMFFMGSSRGRVKTAMLWLLTLVSLAILFLINAFVAWLVLGLAMVAFLAISMAIQGEHQSSPTWFWKPMVMLVISVLFISFQFLPAAVNPRNLVNIDLPVEVQLSNSTTWTLVGNSMKEGAKSAILGSGPGTTGIVFGQIKPPELNKTIVWSLNFDRASSEIGNIAIETGILGLLVFELLSLLFLVYGLYFLLKKAEHVGWKHAFGFFVVWLALYIAHFFYFFNATFYFLYWLSLGVFMAMAHMSGEESELESSPMSMSSSPRAALSWMFVSLLLLAAILIGAFFEATIYGGEVAYATGIKQANREKPDPTALSNQFARAISLNPYRDVYYLTYGQSIILRAQEEGSKPKPDANLIQNLMSELIKAGQLAVQISPAKASNWQALAQFYADIKPLAAGADQYVISSLKSAIEHDPNNPALHYQLGQAYFGAANVADSSKEPDANGNQPTKIDPEMIKHSVAELNKAIELKNDLPEFYIQLSRVLEADQRAEEAKKKMDEAAGLFPTNPDVLFEQGRLTYNQKNYDEAIGIFQKVVALNAEYANAHYSLGLAYQQKGDKAKALSAFEKVREILVANKQDTADIDQVIAGVK
;
A
#
# COMPACT_ATOMS: atom_id res chain seq x y z
N MET A 1 23.97 8.83 -75.74
CA MET A 1 24.15 7.38 -75.94
C MET A 1 23.13 6.69 -75.04
N LEU A 2 21.84 6.65 -75.39
CA LEU A 2 21.23 5.80 -76.45
C LEU A 2 21.60 4.33 -76.19
N ASP A 3 20.80 3.56 -75.43
CA ASP A 3 19.47 3.00 -75.80
C ASP A 3 19.57 1.97 -76.93
N PHE A 4 19.20 0.71 -76.66
CA PHE A 4 18.82 -0.37 -77.59
C PHE A 4 18.51 -1.65 -76.78
N MET A 5 17.25 -1.96 -76.49
CA MET A 5 16.34 -2.84 -77.27
C MET A 5 16.77 -4.32 -77.49
N LYS A 6 15.94 -5.21 -76.91
CA LYS A 6 15.31 -6.43 -77.48
C LYS A 6 16.13 -7.34 -78.42
N ARG A 7 16.13 -8.66 -78.13
CA ARG A 7 15.69 -9.74 -79.07
C ARG A 7 15.55 -11.12 -78.41
N LYS A 8 14.42 -11.81 -78.69
CA LYS A 8 14.34 -13.29 -78.79
C LYS A 8 14.83 -13.70 -80.20
N PRO A 9 15.33 -14.93 -80.38
CA PRO A 9 14.54 -16.05 -80.94
C PRO A 9 14.62 -17.29 -80.00
N ALA A 10 13.66 -18.20 -79.89
CA ALA A 10 12.95 -19.05 -80.87
C ALA A 10 13.75 -20.31 -81.31
N SER A 11 13.13 -21.47 -80.99
CA SER A 11 13.29 -22.89 -81.42
C SER A 11 13.81 -23.15 -82.85
N PRO A 12 14.24 -24.38 -83.25
CA PRO A 12 13.83 -25.73 -82.76
C PRO A 12 15.06 -26.62 -82.39
N SER A 13 15.05 -27.97 -82.31
CA SER A 13 14.08 -29.04 -82.66
C SER A 13 14.25 -30.29 -81.76
N ALA A 14 13.34 -31.27 -81.88
CA ALA A 14 13.42 -32.59 -81.23
C ALA A 14 13.91 -33.70 -82.19
N SER A 15 14.49 -34.77 -81.63
CA SER A 15 14.52 -36.10 -82.26
C SER A 15 14.35 -37.20 -81.19
N LEU A 16 13.45 -38.15 -81.46
CA LEU A 16 13.10 -39.27 -80.58
C LEU A 16 14.09 -40.44 -80.78
N GLY A 17 14.31 -41.24 -79.73
CA GLY A 17 15.13 -42.45 -79.80
C GLY A 17 15.19 -43.22 -78.48
N GLY A 18 14.11 -43.94 -78.14
CA GLY A 18 14.21 -45.12 -77.27
C GLY A 18 14.65 -46.36 -78.08
N PRO A 19 14.94 -47.52 -77.45
CA PRO A 19 14.16 -48.07 -76.34
C PRO A 19 14.98 -48.56 -75.12
N ALA A 20 14.26 -49.14 -74.16
CA ALA A 20 14.74 -49.55 -72.84
C ALA A 20 15.61 -50.83 -72.81
N ALA A 21 16.48 -50.93 -71.80
CA ALA A 21 16.64 -52.13 -70.96
C ALA A 21 17.27 -51.76 -69.60
N ASP A 22 16.92 -52.54 -68.59
CA ASP A 22 17.22 -52.34 -67.16
C ASP A 22 18.69 -52.13 -66.77
N HIS A 23 18.90 -51.27 -65.78
CA HIS A 23 19.73 -51.59 -64.61
C HIS A 23 19.31 -50.75 -63.39
N HIS A 24 18.12 -51.06 -62.85
CA HIS A 24 17.62 -50.48 -61.61
C HIS A 24 18.18 -51.26 -60.41
N ASN A 25 19.41 -50.92 -59.96
CA ASN A 25 19.92 -51.21 -58.60
C ASN A 25 21.36 -50.67 -58.45
N LEU A 26 21.58 -49.72 -57.53
CA LEU A 26 22.81 -49.47 -56.73
C LEU A 26 22.97 -48.04 -56.15
N VAL A 27 21.98 -47.13 -56.26
CA VAL A 27 22.07 -45.77 -55.67
C VAL A 27 21.01 -45.49 -54.58
N GLN A 28 20.08 -46.41 -54.33
CA GLN A 28 18.91 -46.15 -53.46
C GLN A 28 19.06 -46.51 -51.97
N HIS A 29 20.28 -46.75 -51.46
CA HIS A 29 20.49 -47.17 -50.06
C HIS A 29 21.19 -46.16 -49.13
N ALA A 30 21.60 -44.98 -49.61
CA ALA A 30 22.33 -43.99 -48.79
C ALA A 30 21.58 -42.67 -48.49
N SER A 31 20.37 -42.47 -49.01
CA SER A 31 19.59 -41.23 -48.84
C SER A 31 18.27 -41.39 -48.06
N GLY A 32 17.91 -42.62 -47.64
CA GLY A 32 16.63 -42.92 -47.00
C GLY A 32 16.57 -42.78 -45.47
N HIS A 33 17.70 -42.68 -44.76
CA HIS A 33 17.76 -42.84 -43.29
C HIS A 33 18.12 -41.58 -42.50
N ALA A 34 18.23 -40.41 -43.14
CA ALA A 34 18.47 -39.12 -42.46
C ALA A 34 17.23 -38.18 -42.45
N ALA A 35 16.10 -38.62 -43.01
CA ALA A 35 14.87 -37.81 -43.13
C ALA A 35 13.73 -38.27 -42.19
N ALA A 36 14.02 -39.16 -41.23
CA ALA A 36 13.02 -39.79 -40.36
C ALA A 36 13.36 -39.67 -38.87
N ALA A 37 13.40 -38.43 -38.34
CA ALA A 37 13.36 -38.16 -36.88
C ALA A 37 13.14 -36.67 -36.51
N ALA A 38 13.02 -35.74 -37.47
CA ALA A 38 12.70 -34.35 -37.17
C ALA A 38 11.23 -34.23 -36.74
N GLN A 39 10.95 -34.41 -35.44
CA GLN A 39 9.65 -34.10 -34.86
C GLN A 39 9.28 -32.65 -35.21
N THR A 40 8.20 -32.47 -35.96
CA THR A 40 7.61 -31.16 -36.18
C THR A 40 7.06 -30.66 -34.84
N VAL A 41 7.80 -29.77 -34.20
CA VAL A 41 7.44 -29.25 -32.87
C VAL A 41 6.07 -28.61 -32.94
N ASP A 42 5.11 -29.12 -32.16
CA ASP A 42 3.74 -28.61 -32.12
C ASP A 42 3.70 -27.21 -31.48
N PHE A 43 3.90 -26.18 -32.30
CA PHE A 43 3.90 -24.77 -31.90
C PHE A 43 2.54 -24.28 -31.36
N SER A 44 1.46 -25.10 -31.42
CA SER A 44 0.21 -24.79 -30.73
C SER A 44 0.33 -24.88 -29.21
N ARG A 45 1.30 -25.66 -28.69
CA ARG A 45 1.52 -25.85 -27.24
C ARG A 45 1.92 -24.56 -26.53
N PHE A 46 2.84 -23.78 -27.09
CA PHE A 46 3.25 -22.48 -26.51
C PHE A 46 2.06 -21.53 -26.33
N HIS A 47 1.21 -21.40 -27.36
CA HIS A 47 0.01 -20.57 -27.29
C HIS A 47 -1.03 -21.12 -26.30
N LYS A 48 -1.16 -22.45 -26.15
CA LYS A 48 -2.04 -23.05 -25.13
C LYS A 48 -1.58 -22.70 -23.71
N ILE A 49 -0.27 -22.74 -23.44
CA ILE A 49 0.31 -22.41 -22.13
C ILE A 49 0.12 -20.92 -21.82
N ILE A 50 0.47 -20.01 -22.74
CA ILE A 50 0.30 -18.55 -22.53
C ILE A 50 -1.18 -18.22 -22.28
N ASN A 51 -2.10 -18.77 -23.08
CA ASN A 51 -3.53 -18.56 -22.87
C ASN A 51 -4.03 -19.13 -21.53
N PHE A 52 -3.52 -20.28 -21.09
CA PHE A 52 -3.84 -20.84 -19.77
C PHE A 52 -3.39 -19.91 -18.63
N CYS A 53 -2.16 -19.41 -18.67
CA CYS A 53 -1.64 -18.44 -17.71
C CYS A 53 -2.49 -17.16 -17.70
N LEU A 54 -2.86 -16.63 -18.87
CA LEU A 54 -3.72 -15.45 -18.98
C LEU A 54 -5.12 -15.68 -18.39
N TYR A 55 -5.76 -16.82 -18.68
CA TYR A 55 -7.05 -17.17 -18.06
C TYR A 55 -6.95 -17.33 -16.54
N ALA A 56 -5.86 -17.95 -16.06
CA ALA A 56 -5.60 -18.12 -14.64
C ALA A 56 -5.43 -16.76 -13.94
N LEU A 57 -4.64 -15.83 -14.50
CA LEU A 57 -4.51 -14.47 -13.96
C LEU A 57 -5.85 -13.74 -13.91
N VAL A 58 -6.62 -13.77 -15.00
CA VAL A 58 -7.92 -13.09 -15.09
C VAL A 58 -8.95 -13.64 -14.10
N LEU A 59 -8.88 -14.93 -13.77
CA LEU A 59 -9.71 -15.56 -12.74
C LEU A 59 -9.20 -15.27 -11.31
N LEU A 60 -7.89 -15.39 -11.09
CA LEU A 60 -7.30 -15.47 -9.75
C LEU A 60 -6.92 -14.10 -9.17
N VAL A 61 -6.50 -13.11 -9.97
CA VAL A 61 -6.05 -11.81 -9.44
C VAL A 61 -7.15 -11.05 -8.66
N PRO A 62 -8.44 -11.07 -9.06
CA PRO A 62 -9.51 -10.50 -8.24
C PRO A 62 -9.83 -11.33 -6.98
N VAL A 63 -9.63 -12.66 -7.05
CA VAL A 63 -10.08 -13.64 -6.05
C VAL A 63 -9.03 -13.93 -4.96
N LEU A 64 -7.74 -13.84 -5.29
CA LEU A 64 -6.65 -14.30 -4.43
C LEU A 64 -6.50 -13.44 -3.16
N PHE A 65 -6.49 -14.14 -2.03
CA PHE A 65 -5.98 -13.66 -0.75
C PHE A 65 -5.44 -14.85 0.06
N THR A 66 -4.46 -14.61 0.93
CA THR A 66 -3.89 -15.65 1.80
C THR A 66 -3.21 -15.05 3.02
N SER A 67 -3.27 -15.73 4.16
CA SER A 67 -2.62 -15.32 5.40
C SER A 67 -1.19 -15.85 5.54
N LEU A 68 -0.56 -16.34 4.47
CA LEU A 68 0.85 -16.77 4.48
C LEU A 68 1.80 -15.60 4.75
N THR A 69 1.45 -14.41 4.25
CA THR A 69 2.16 -13.13 4.42
C THR A 69 1.38 -12.19 5.34
N THR A 70 1.98 -11.06 5.72
CA THR A 70 1.34 -10.05 6.58
C THR A 70 0.30 -9.22 5.85
N GLU A 71 0.63 -8.71 4.66
CA GLU A 71 -0.38 -8.18 3.75
C GLU A 71 -1.04 -9.36 3.02
N VAL A 72 -2.36 -9.46 3.17
CA VAL A 72 -3.15 -10.67 2.85
C VAL A 72 -3.64 -10.70 1.40
N ARG A 73 -3.59 -9.58 0.65
CA ARG A 73 -4.24 -9.41 -0.66
C ARG A 73 -3.31 -8.82 -1.72
N ASP A 74 -3.00 -7.52 -1.62
CA ASP A 74 -2.25 -6.74 -2.61
C ASP A 74 -0.89 -7.37 -2.94
N PHE A 75 -0.10 -7.75 -1.93
CA PHE A 75 1.21 -8.36 -2.13
C PHE A 75 1.09 -9.69 -2.89
N ASN A 76 0.25 -10.60 -2.38
CA ASN A 76 0.03 -11.92 -2.99
C ASN A 76 -0.47 -11.82 -4.44
N LYS A 77 -1.29 -10.82 -4.76
CA LYS A 77 -1.76 -10.56 -6.13
C LYS A 77 -0.64 -10.06 -7.04
N LEU A 78 0.23 -9.19 -6.56
CA LEU A 78 1.38 -8.70 -7.34
C LEU A 78 2.38 -9.81 -7.61
N THR A 79 2.70 -10.63 -6.61
CA THR A 79 3.56 -11.81 -6.79
C THR A 79 2.92 -12.82 -7.78
N LEU A 80 1.59 -13.04 -7.73
CA LEU A 80 0.88 -13.83 -8.73
C LEU A 80 1.00 -13.24 -10.15
N ILE A 81 0.80 -11.92 -10.31
CA ILE A 81 0.94 -11.22 -11.59
C ILE A 81 2.38 -11.37 -12.10
N PHE A 82 3.38 -11.11 -11.26
CA PHE A 82 4.80 -11.19 -11.58
C PHE A 82 5.16 -12.58 -12.10
N PHE A 83 4.90 -13.65 -11.32
CA PHE A 83 5.21 -15.03 -11.75
C PHE A 83 4.41 -15.45 -12.98
N GLY A 84 3.15 -15.01 -13.12
CA GLY A 84 2.35 -15.26 -14.32
C GLY A 84 2.95 -14.62 -15.58
N VAL A 85 3.39 -13.35 -15.48
CA VAL A 85 4.05 -12.62 -16.57
C VAL A 85 5.40 -13.23 -16.91
N VAL A 86 6.24 -13.50 -15.91
CA VAL A 86 7.53 -14.21 -16.03
C VAL A 86 7.37 -15.54 -16.74
N LEU A 87 6.38 -16.35 -16.38
CA LEU A 87 6.10 -17.64 -17.02
C LEU A 87 5.67 -17.47 -18.48
N MET A 88 4.77 -16.52 -18.77
CA MET A 88 4.35 -16.26 -20.16
C MET A 88 5.50 -15.71 -21.03
N LEU A 89 6.35 -14.85 -20.49
CA LEU A 89 7.55 -14.34 -21.15
C LEU A 89 8.56 -15.46 -21.41
N ALA A 90 8.86 -16.31 -20.42
CA ALA A 90 9.75 -17.45 -20.60
C ALA A 90 9.24 -18.39 -21.71
N VAL A 91 7.94 -18.70 -21.71
CA VAL A 91 7.30 -19.52 -22.77
C VAL A 91 7.36 -18.84 -24.14
N TRP A 92 7.22 -17.51 -24.21
CA TRP A 92 7.35 -16.72 -25.44
C TRP A 92 8.80 -16.67 -25.96
N VAL A 93 9.78 -16.51 -25.07
CA VAL A 93 11.22 -16.55 -25.41
C VAL A 93 11.65 -17.96 -25.85
N ILE A 94 11.19 -19.02 -25.18
CA ILE A 94 11.43 -20.41 -25.61
C ILE A 94 10.79 -20.66 -26.98
N LYS A 95 9.58 -20.15 -27.22
CA LYS A 95 8.94 -20.20 -28.56
C LYS A 95 9.83 -19.53 -29.60
N ILE A 96 10.35 -18.33 -29.35
CA ILE A 96 11.26 -17.60 -30.26
C ILE A 96 12.53 -18.42 -30.56
N LEU A 97 13.19 -18.94 -29.52
CA LEU A 97 14.39 -19.79 -29.66
C LEU A 97 14.10 -21.07 -30.47
N THR A 98 12.92 -21.65 -30.33
CA THR A 98 12.51 -22.87 -31.03
C THR A 98 12.08 -22.60 -32.48
N THR A 99 11.36 -21.51 -32.75
CA THR A 99 10.89 -21.15 -34.10
C THR A 99 11.93 -20.42 -34.95
N ARG A 100 12.97 -19.86 -34.33
CA ARG A 100 13.97 -18.97 -34.97
C ARG A 100 13.34 -17.79 -35.70
N SER A 101 12.20 -17.32 -35.19
CA SER A 101 11.43 -16.22 -35.77
C SER A 101 10.85 -15.34 -34.67
N VAL A 102 10.97 -14.02 -34.85
CA VAL A 102 10.27 -13.05 -34.01
C VAL A 102 9.06 -12.53 -34.79
N SER A 103 7.86 -12.72 -34.24
CA SER A 103 6.68 -11.99 -34.68
C SER A 103 6.38 -10.92 -33.64
N TRP A 104 6.63 -9.65 -34.00
CA TRP A 104 6.33 -8.50 -33.14
C TRP A 104 5.08 -7.79 -33.66
N VAL A 105 4.07 -7.67 -32.81
CA VAL A 105 2.92 -6.80 -33.04
C VAL A 105 3.28 -5.42 -32.53
N LYS A 106 3.50 -4.48 -33.45
CA LYS A 106 3.77 -3.08 -33.11
C LYS A 106 2.45 -2.35 -32.93
N THR A 107 2.32 -1.57 -31.86
CA THR A 107 1.14 -0.73 -31.63
C THR A 107 1.49 0.76 -31.62
N SER A 108 0.47 1.59 -31.84
CA SER A 108 0.57 3.05 -31.66
C SER A 108 1.02 3.49 -30.25
N LEU A 109 0.86 2.64 -29.22
CA LEU A 109 1.22 2.97 -27.83
C LEU A 109 2.64 2.56 -27.42
N ASP A 110 3.35 1.75 -28.22
CA ASP A 110 4.65 1.17 -27.83
C ASP A 110 5.66 2.25 -27.37
N TYR A 111 5.71 3.39 -28.07
CA TYR A 111 6.65 4.48 -27.75
C TYR A 111 6.31 5.20 -26.44
N ILE A 112 5.03 5.50 -26.17
CA ILE A 112 4.62 6.17 -24.93
C ILE A 112 4.71 5.22 -23.73
N LEU A 113 4.54 3.90 -23.94
CA LEU A 113 4.79 2.87 -22.92
C LEU A 113 6.27 2.74 -22.56
N LEU A 114 7.17 2.81 -23.55
CA LEU A 114 8.61 2.86 -23.30
C LEU A 114 9.03 4.17 -22.60
N ALA A 115 8.43 5.30 -22.95
CA ALA A 115 8.63 6.56 -22.25
C ALA A 115 8.14 6.49 -20.79
N TYR A 116 6.96 5.92 -20.55
CA TYR A 116 6.40 5.69 -19.22
C TYR A 116 7.31 4.82 -18.35
N LEU A 117 7.80 3.69 -18.88
CA LEU A 117 8.75 2.82 -18.19
C LEU A 117 10.10 3.51 -17.94
N GLY A 118 10.57 4.32 -18.90
CA GLY A 118 11.80 5.11 -18.78
C GLY A 118 11.71 6.19 -17.70
N VAL A 119 10.57 6.87 -17.59
CA VAL A 119 10.31 7.82 -16.50
C VAL A 119 10.23 7.09 -15.16
N TYR A 120 9.48 5.98 -15.06
CA TYR A 120 9.40 5.18 -13.83
C TYR A 120 10.76 4.64 -13.38
N LEU A 121 11.65 4.26 -14.31
CA LEU A 121 13.02 3.89 -14.00
C LEU A 121 13.82 5.09 -13.49
N LEU A 122 13.73 6.24 -14.17
CA LEU A 122 14.44 7.47 -13.78
C LEU A 122 14.02 7.95 -12.38
N THR A 123 12.72 8.02 -12.10
CA THR A 123 12.19 8.45 -10.80
C THR A 123 12.55 7.45 -9.70
N SER A 124 12.57 6.14 -9.99
CA SER A 124 13.02 5.12 -9.03
C SER A 124 14.52 5.18 -8.72
N LEU A 125 15.36 5.46 -9.74
CA LEU A 125 16.81 5.66 -9.55
C LEU A 125 17.14 6.94 -8.79
N MET A 126 16.33 7.98 -8.99
CA MET A 126 16.46 9.30 -8.34
C MET A 126 15.68 9.41 -7.02
N SER A 127 14.95 8.38 -6.63
CA SER A 127 14.11 8.33 -5.43
C SER A 127 14.86 8.63 -4.14
N ILE A 128 14.15 9.20 -3.16
CA ILE A 128 14.64 9.33 -1.78
C ILE A 128 14.77 7.96 -1.10
N ASP A 129 13.98 6.97 -1.52
CA ASP A 129 13.96 5.61 -1.00
C ASP A 129 13.90 4.61 -2.15
N LYS A 130 15.08 4.21 -2.61
CA LYS A 130 15.24 3.34 -3.77
C LYS A 130 14.60 1.97 -3.56
N VAL A 131 14.63 1.45 -2.33
CA VAL A 131 14.04 0.13 -2.04
C VAL A 131 12.53 0.17 -2.25
N SER A 132 11.84 1.17 -1.68
CA SER A 132 10.38 1.31 -1.82
C SER A 132 9.99 1.63 -3.25
N SER A 133 10.81 2.37 -4.01
CA SER A 133 10.52 2.61 -5.43
C SER A 133 10.71 1.38 -6.32
N PHE A 134 11.70 0.53 -6.07
CA PHE A 134 11.87 -0.70 -6.84
C PHE A 134 10.95 -1.84 -6.39
N LEU A 135 10.80 -2.07 -5.07
CA LEU A 135 10.11 -3.21 -4.47
C LEU A 135 8.75 -2.88 -3.82
N GLY A 136 8.33 -1.61 -3.84
CA GLY A 136 7.10 -1.13 -3.20
C GLY A 136 7.26 -0.85 -1.71
N TYR A 137 6.39 0.01 -1.16
CA TYR A 137 6.32 0.33 0.26
C TYR A 137 5.88 -0.90 1.07
N TYR A 138 6.39 -1.07 2.29
CA TYR A 138 6.02 -2.21 3.12
C TYR A 138 4.53 -2.12 3.51
N GLY A 139 3.72 -3.09 3.06
CA GLY A 139 2.26 -3.07 3.21
C GLY A 139 1.49 -2.41 2.06
N ARG A 140 2.18 -1.75 1.11
CA ARG A 140 1.61 -1.21 -0.15
C ARG A 140 2.62 -1.41 -1.28
N PHE A 141 2.61 -2.61 -1.86
CA PHE A 141 3.61 -3.03 -2.84
C PHE A 141 3.29 -2.60 -4.28
N SER A 142 2.03 -2.19 -4.54
CA SER A 142 1.55 -1.70 -5.82
C SER A 142 2.03 -0.27 -6.13
N GLY A 143 2.31 0.01 -7.40
CA GLY A 143 2.87 1.30 -7.86
C GLY A 143 4.40 1.32 -7.99
N SER A 144 5.10 0.30 -7.48
CA SER A 144 6.56 0.14 -7.61
C SER A 144 7.03 -0.09 -9.05
N PHE A 145 8.30 0.20 -9.34
CA PHE A 145 8.91 -0.06 -10.66
C PHE A 145 8.75 -1.51 -11.12
N ILE A 146 8.97 -2.50 -10.26
CA ILE A 146 8.80 -3.92 -10.65
C ILE A 146 7.33 -4.23 -10.94
N SER A 147 6.38 -3.68 -10.18
CA SER A 147 4.95 -3.86 -10.47
C SER A 147 4.56 -3.23 -11.81
N VAL A 148 5.03 -2.02 -12.10
CA VAL A 148 4.78 -1.31 -13.37
C VAL A 148 5.44 -2.01 -14.55
N LEU A 149 6.71 -2.42 -14.42
CA LEU A 149 7.41 -3.23 -15.43
C LEU A 149 6.64 -4.51 -15.74
N SER A 150 6.15 -5.21 -14.71
CA SER A 150 5.34 -6.43 -14.88
C SER A 150 4.04 -6.17 -15.63
N LEU A 151 3.39 -5.03 -15.39
CA LEU A 151 2.13 -4.64 -16.05
C LEU A 151 2.34 -4.19 -17.52
N VAL A 152 3.44 -3.49 -17.81
CA VAL A 152 3.84 -3.14 -19.19
C VAL A 152 4.22 -4.39 -19.99
N LEU A 153 4.95 -5.33 -19.37
CA LEU A 153 5.27 -6.63 -19.97
C LEU A 153 4.03 -7.51 -20.14
N PHE A 154 3.07 -7.43 -19.21
CA PHE A 154 1.77 -8.11 -19.33
C PHE A 154 0.98 -7.61 -20.55
N TYR A 155 0.89 -6.29 -20.73
CA TYR A 155 0.32 -5.66 -21.92
C TYR A 155 0.99 -6.19 -23.20
N PHE A 156 2.32 -6.18 -23.25
CA PHE A 156 3.08 -6.64 -24.41
C PHE A 156 2.80 -8.11 -24.75
N VAL A 157 2.77 -8.99 -23.73
CA VAL A 157 2.44 -10.42 -23.87
C VAL A 157 1.02 -10.61 -24.39
N ILE A 158 0.04 -9.85 -23.89
CA ILE A 158 -1.35 -9.90 -24.34
C ILE A 158 -1.44 -9.58 -25.84
N VAL A 159 -0.93 -8.42 -26.25
CA VAL A 159 -1.00 -7.93 -27.64
C VAL A 159 -0.36 -8.91 -28.62
N ASN A 160 0.79 -9.50 -28.25
CA ASN A 160 1.53 -10.39 -29.15
C ASN A 160 0.95 -11.83 -29.24
N ASN A 161 0.08 -12.24 -28.32
CA ASN A 161 -0.43 -13.63 -28.25
C ASN A 161 -1.95 -13.77 -28.39
N LEU A 162 -2.75 -12.73 -28.13
CA LEU A 162 -4.19 -12.73 -28.38
C LEU A 162 -4.51 -12.52 -29.86
N LYS A 163 -4.57 -13.64 -30.62
CA LYS A 163 -4.85 -13.63 -32.08
C LYS A 163 -6.18 -14.26 -32.49
N ARG A 164 -7.09 -14.52 -31.54
CA ARG A 164 -8.35 -15.26 -31.80
C ARG A 164 -9.51 -14.75 -30.92
N GLU A 165 -10.63 -14.40 -31.56
CA GLU A 165 -11.86 -13.97 -30.88
C GLU A 165 -12.35 -15.00 -29.84
N GLN A 166 -12.22 -16.30 -30.14
CA GLN A 166 -12.62 -17.38 -29.22
C GLN A 166 -11.79 -17.41 -27.92
N THR A 167 -10.53 -16.98 -27.96
CA THR A 167 -9.70 -16.81 -26.75
C THR A 167 -10.28 -15.70 -25.87
N ILE A 168 -10.74 -14.61 -26.48
CA ILE A 168 -11.28 -13.44 -25.77
C ILE A 168 -12.69 -13.72 -25.24
N LYS A 169 -13.52 -14.49 -25.95
CA LYS A 169 -14.78 -15.05 -25.43
C LYS A 169 -14.54 -15.92 -24.19
N ARG A 170 -13.47 -16.71 -24.13
CA ARG A 170 -13.08 -17.48 -22.94
C ARG A 170 -12.61 -16.57 -21.81
N LEU A 171 -11.70 -15.62 -22.10
CA LEU A 171 -11.20 -14.64 -21.13
C LEU A 171 -12.35 -13.86 -20.47
N THR A 172 -13.33 -13.41 -21.27
CA THR A 172 -14.57 -12.76 -20.80
C THR A 172 -15.34 -13.63 -19.80
N ASN A 173 -15.46 -14.94 -20.07
CA ASN A 173 -16.14 -15.87 -19.16
C ASN A 173 -15.34 -16.13 -17.87
N TYR A 174 -14.01 -16.17 -17.92
CA TYR A 174 -13.17 -16.29 -16.72
C TYR A 174 -13.24 -15.03 -15.85
N PHE A 175 -13.28 -13.84 -16.44
CA PHE A 175 -13.49 -12.59 -15.71
C PHE A 175 -14.86 -12.56 -15.03
N LEU A 176 -15.94 -12.97 -15.72
CA LEU A 176 -17.26 -13.13 -15.10
C LEU A 176 -17.24 -14.09 -13.91
N LEU A 177 -16.54 -15.22 -14.04
CA LEU A 177 -16.46 -16.22 -12.98
C LEU A 177 -15.70 -15.67 -11.77
N GLY A 178 -14.55 -15.03 -11.97
CA GLY A 178 -13.78 -14.38 -10.90
C GLY A 178 -14.57 -13.27 -10.21
N SER A 179 -15.19 -12.39 -11.00
CA SER A 179 -16.05 -11.32 -10.48
C SER A 179 -17.25 -11.87 -9.71
N GLY A 180 -17.88 -12.94 -10.21
CA GLY A 180 -18.97 -13.63 -9.52
C GLY A 180 -18.54 -14.23 -8.18
N ILE A 181 -17.38 -14.89 -8.12
CA ILE A 181 -16.81 -15.41 -6.87
C ILE A 181 -16.57 -14.27 -5.87
N VAL A 182 -15.89 -13.20 -6.28
CA VAL A 182 -15.59 -12.04 -5.42
C VAL A 182 -16.88 -11.39 -4.91
N LEU A 183 -17.83 -11.09 -5.79
CA LEU A 183 -19.03 -10.34 -5.43
C LEU A 183 -19.98 -11.19 -4.57
N VAL A 184 -20.19 -12.47 -4.90
CA VAL A 184 -21.03 -13.34 -4.07
C VAL A 184 -20.42 -13.54 -2.69
N TYR A 185 -19.11 -13.84 -2.61
CA TYR A 185 -18.41 -13.95 -1.32
C TYR A 185 -18.53 -12.66 -0.50
N SER A 186 -18.28 -11.51 -1.13
CA SER A 186 -18.31 -10.21 -0.43
C SER A 186 -19.73 -9.80 0.00
N LEU A 187 -20.78 -10.18 -0.74
CA LEU A 187 -22.16 -9.93 -0.33
C LEU A 187 -22.50 -10.73 0.94
N PHE A 188 -22.18 -12.03 0.98
CA PHE A 188 -22.36 -12.83 2.21
C PHE A 188 -21.59 -12.25 3.39
N GLN A 189 -20.36 -11.79 3.13
CA GLN A 189 -19.48 -11.17 4.11
C GLN A 189 -20.06 -9.88 4.71
N LEU A 190 -20.60 -8.97 3.88
CA LEU A 190 -21.30 -7.75 4.32
C LEU A 190 -22.56 -8.07 5.14
N LEU A 191 -23.27 -9.16 4.80
CA LEU A 191 -24.43 -9.66 5.54
C LEU A 191 -24.04 -10.38 6.85
N GLY A 192 -22.75 -10.52 7.17
CA GLY A 192 -22.25 -11.21 8.37
C GLY A 192 -22.27 -12.74 8.26
N ILE A 193 -22.40 -13.30 7.06
CA ILE A 193 -22.38 -14.74 6.78
C ILE A 193 -20.97 -15.12 6.34
N TYR A 194 -20.16 -15.62 7.28
CA TYR A 194 -18.76 -15.95 7.05
C TYR A 194 -18.61 -17.32 6.37
N LEU A 195 -18.34 -17.32 5.06
CA LEU A 195 -18.24 -18.56 4.26
C LEU A 195 -16.95 -19.37 4.50
N LEU A 196 -15.93 -18.79 5.14
CA LEU A 196 -14.64 -19.44 5.39
C LEU A 196 -14.38 -19.58 6.90
N PRO A 197 -13.72 -20.67 7.34
CA PRO A 197 -13.46 -20.91 8.77
C PRO A 197 -12.29 -20.11 9.33
N ALA A 198 -11.53 -19.38 8.51
CA ALA A 198 -10.32 -18.69 8.94
C ALA A 198 -10.65 -17.37 9.67
N ALA A 199 -10.23 -17.24 10.94
CA ALA A 199 -10.59 -16.13 11.83
C ALA A 199 -10.31 -14.72 11.24
N PHE A 200 -9.24 -14.55 10.46
CA PHE A 200 -8.93 -13.26 9.81
C PHE A 200 -9.99 -12.81 8.78
N THR A 201 -10.85 -13.73 8.34
CA THR A 201 -11.99 -13.45 7.46
C THR A 201 -13.29 -13.17 8.21
N HIS A 202 -13.33 -13.24 9.55
CA HIS A 202 -14.55 -13.03 10.35
C HIS A 202 -14.78 -11.55 10.69
N ASN A 203 -14.81 -10.69 9.67
CA ASN A 203 -15.05 -9.25 9.79
C ASN A 203 -15.88 -8.78 8.57
N ARG A 204 -17.02 -8.13 8.79
CA ARG A 204 -17.93 -7.66 7.72
C ARG A 204 -17.26 -6.80 6.63
N GLY A 205 -16.22 -6.03 6.98
CA GLY A 205 -15.47 -5.22 6.03
C GLY A 205 -14.42 -5.98 5.21
N PHE A 206 -14.07 -7.22 5.60
CA PHE A 206 -13.12 -8.05 4.85
C PHE A 206 -13.69 -8.36 3.46
N ASN A 207 -12.86 -8.28 2.43
CA ASN A 207 -13.23 -8.71 1.08
C ASN A 207 -11.96 -8.98 0.24
N PRO A 208 -12.08 -9.70 -0.89
CA PRO A 208 -10.93 -10.02 -1.74
C PRO A 208 -10.31 -8.80 -2.41
N ILE A 209 -11.09 -7.76 -2.73
CA ILE A 209 -10.58 -6.56 -3.43
C ILE A 209 -9.64 -5.76 -2.52
N GLY A 210 -10.02 -5.53 -1.27
CA GLY A 210 -9.23 -4.82 -0.25
C GLY A 210 -10.11 -3.95 0.63
N SER A 211 -10.27 -2.69 0.24
CA SER A 211 -11.12 -1.67 0.86
C SER A 211 -12.62 -1.88 0.59
N GLN A 212 -13.47 -1.17 1.32
CA GLN A 212 -14.90 -1.13 1.07
C GLN A 212 -15.21 -0.24 -0.15
N VAL A 213 -14.58 0.94 -0.22
CA VAL A 213 -14.71 1.83 -1.38
C VAL A 213 -14.22 1.15 -2.66
N GLY A 214 -13.12 0.39 -2.58
CA GLY A 214 -12.63 -0.43 -3.70
C GLY A 214 -13.60 -1.53 -4.09
N LEU A 215 -14.19 -2.28 -3.15
CA LEU A 215 -15.21 -3.27 -3.46
C LEU A 215 -16.45 -2.64 -4.15
N ALA A 216 -16.86 -1.44 -3.73
CA ALA A 216 -17.94 -0.70 -4.38
C ALA A 216 -17.56 -0.29 -5.82
N ILE A 217 -16.37 0.26 -6.05
CA ILE A 217 -15.88 0.60 -7.40
C ILE A 217 -15.78 -0.66 -8.29
N PHE A 218 -15.28 -1.78 -7.76
CA PHE A 218 -15.24 -3.05 -8.48
C PHE A 218 -16.65 -3.56 -8.85
N SER A 219 -17.63 -3.32 -7.98
CA SER A 219 -19.05 -3.62 -8.25
C SER A 219 -19.61 -2.73 -9.36
N ALA A 220 -19.31 -1.43 -9.37
CA ALA A 220 -19.67 -0.52 -10.46
C ALA A 220 -19.07 -0.95 -11.81
N VAL A 221 -17.77 -1.25 -11.84
CA VAL A 221 -17.08 -1.76 -13.05
C VAL A 221 -17.67 -3.10 -13.50
N SER A 222 -18.07 -3.97 -12.58
CA SER A 222 -18.76 -5.23 -12.89
C SER A 222 -20.14 -5.01 -13.52
N VAL A 223 -20.91 -4.00 -13.07
CA VAL A 223 -22.17 -3.60 -13.74
C VAL A 223 -21.90 -3.11 -15.16
N VAL A 224 -20.90 -2.24 -15.38
CA VAL A 224 -20.49 -1.78 -16.72
C VAL A 224 -20.16 -2.96 -17.64
N PHE A 225 -19.36 -3.92 -17.15
CA PHE A 225 -19.01 -5.13 -17.89
C PHE A 225 -20.24 -5.97 -18.26
N VAL A 226 -21.20 -6.13 -17.33
CA VAL A 226 -22.43 -6.89 -17.60
C VAL A 226 -23.36 -6.16 -18.59
N GLN A 227 -23.43 -4.82 -18.57
CA GLN A 227 -24.17 -4.07 -19.59
C GLN A 227 -23.55 -4.21 -20.97
N TRP A 228 -22.22 -4.17 -21.08
CA TRP A 228 -21.51 -4.55 -22.32
C TRP A 228 -21.88 -5.96 -22.77
N MET A 229 -21.92 -6.93 -21.85
CA MET A 229 -22.35 -8.27 -22.20
C MET A 229 -23.77 -8.28 -22.75
N PHE A 230 -24.75 -7.60 -22.14
CA PHE A 230 -26.10 -7.50 -22.71
C PHE A 230 -26.10 -6.89 -24.12
N PHE A 231 -25.34 -5.81 -24.34
CA PHE A 231 -25.17 -5.15 -25.64
C PHE A 231 -24.64 -6.07 -26.75
N MET A 232 -23.78 -7.05 -26.44
CA MET A 232 -23.26 -8.00 -27.45
C MET A 232 -24.33 -8.86 -28.15
N GLY A 233 -25.58 -8.89 -27.66
CA GLY A 233 -26.75 -9.42 -28.40
C GLY A 233 -26.77 -10.91 -28.76
N SER A 234 -25.75 -11.69 -28.42
CA SER A 234 -25.66 -13.12 -28.77
C SER A 234 -26.76 -13.97 -28.13
N SER A 235 -27.27 -14.97 -28.87
CA SER A 235 -28.30 -15.91 -28.41
C SER A 235 -27.78 -16.75 -27.23
N ARG A 236 -28.14 -16.33 -26.02
CA ARG A 236 -27.70 -16.97 -24.78
C ARG A 236 -28.78 -17.91 -24.29
N GLY A 237 -28.36 -19.12 -23.91
CA GLY A 237 -29.22 -20.01 -23.12
C GLY A 237 -29.69 -19.31 -21.85
N ARG A 238 -30.94 -19.58 -21.45
CA ARG A 238 -31.64 -18.89 -20.34
C ARG A 238 -30.78 -18.79 -19.07
N VAL A 239 -30.02 -19.85 -18.75
CA VAL A 239 -29.07 -19.91 -17.62
C VAL A 239 -28.05 -18.75 -17.65
N LYS A 240 -27.35 -18.52 -18.77
CA LYS A 240 -26.33 -17.46 -18.84
C LYS A 240 -26.95 -16.07 -18.71
N THR A 241 -28.16 -15.86 -19.23
CA THR A 241 -28.90 -14.61 -19.06
C THR A 241 -29.31 -14.40 -17.60
N ALA A 242 -29.77 -15.45 -16.90
CA ALA A 242 -30.09 -15.40 -15.48
C ALA A 242 -28.85 -15.10 -14.61
N MET A 243 -27.70 -15.71 -14.91
CA MET A 243 -26.43 -15.45 -14.21
C MET A 243 -25.98 -13.99 -14.34
N LEU A 244 -26.14 -13.37 -15.52
CA LEU A 244 -25.81 -11.94 -15.72
C LEU A 244 -26.73 -11.01 -14.92
N TRP A 245 -28.04 -11.32 -14.84
CA TRP A 245 -28.97 -10.58 -14.00
C TRP A 245 -28.66 -10.75 -12.51
N LEU A 246 -28.39 -11.98 -12.05
CA LEU A 246 -27.96 -12.24 -10.68
C LEU A 246 -26.69 -11.45 -10.32
N LEU A 247 -25.68 -11.46 -11.19
CA LEU A 247 -24.44 -10.69 -10.98
C LEU A 247 -24.69 -9.18 -10.90
N THR A 248 -25.61 -8.66 -11.73
CA THR A 248 -26.05 -7.26 -11.68
C THR A 248 -26.71 -6.94 -10.33
N LEU A 249 -27.64 -7.78 -9.88
CA LEU A 249 -28.34 -7.61 -8.60
C LEU A 249 -27.39 -7.69 -7.40
N VAL A 250 -26.45 -8.63 -7.39
CA VAL A 250 -25.41 -8.75 -6.35
C VAL A 250 -24.52 -7.49 -6.34
N SER A 251 -24.11 -7.00 -7.50
CA SER A 251 -23.29 -5.77 -7.60
C SER A 251 -24.05 -4.54 -7.11
N LEU A 252 -25.34 -4.39 -7.48
CA LEU A 252 -26.19 -3.29 -7.02
C LEU A 252 -26.48 -3.38 -5.51
N ALA A 253 -26.64 -4.59 -4.96
CA ALA A 253 -26.75 -4.79 -3.51
C ALA A 253 -25.48 -4.32 -2.80
N ILE A 254 -24.30 -4.71 -3.26
CA ILE A 254 -23.02 -4.26 -2.66
C ILE A 254 -22.86 -2.73 -2.75
N LEU A 255 -23.18 -2.13 -3.91
CA LEU A 255 -23.18 -0.68 -4.09
C LEU A 255 -24.14 0.02 -3.11
N PHE A 256 -25.33 -0.54 -2.86
CA PHE A 256 -26.30 -0.03 -1.90
C PHE A 256 -25.82 -0.18 -0.44
N LEU A 257 -25.28 -1.34 -0.07
CA LEU A 257 -24.86 -1.62 1.31
C LEU A 257 -23.62 -0.83 1.74
N ILE A 258 -22.65 -0.62 0.84
CA ILE A 258 -21.46 0.20 1.11
C ILE A 258 -21.77 1.69 0.91
N ASN A 259 -22.59 2.01 -0.09
CA ASN A 259 -23.02 3.36 -0.46
C ASN A 259 -21.89 4.39 -0.66
N ALA A 260 -20.79 3.98 -1.28
CA ALA A 260 -19.68 4.88 -1.61
C ALA A 260 -20.04 5.83 -2.78
N PHE A 261 -20.05 7.14 -2.52
CA PHE A 261 -20.31 8.18 -3.52
C PHE A 261 -19.48 8.02 -4.80
N VAL A 262 -18.17 7.75 -4.65
CA VAL A 262 -17.24 7.57 -5.77
C VAL A 262 -17.65 6.41 -6.69
N ALA A 263 -18.14 5.29 -6.13
CA ALA A 263 -18.56 4.14 -6.93
C ALA A 263 -19.82 4.44 -7.76
N TRP A 264 -20.77 5.18 -7.19
CA TRP A 264 -21.94 5.65 -7.93
C TRP A 264 -21.57 6.64 -9.03
N LEU A 265 -20.63 7.56 -8.77
CA LEU A 265 -20.12 8.51 -9.75
C LEU A 265 -19.42 7.80 -10.93
N VAL A 266 -18.56 6.82 -10.63
CA VAL A 266 -17.90 5.96 -11.64
C VAL A 266 -18.94 5.22 -12.49
N LEU A 267 -19.96 4.61 -11.88
CA LEU A 267 -21.04 3.93 -12.62
C LEU A 267 -21.79 4.90 -13.53
N GLY A 268 -22.14 6.09 -13.03
CA GLY A 268 -22.92 7.08 -13.78
C GLY A 268 -22.16 7.59 -15.00
N LEU A 269 -20.94 8.09 -14.79
CA LEU A 269 -20.09 8.61 -15.88
C LEU A 269 -19.75 7.52 -16.91
N ALA A 270 -19.47 6.29 -16.47
CA ALA A 270 -19.26 5.17 -17.38
C ALA A 270 -20.52 4.80 -18.17
N MET A 271 -21.72 4.86 -17.58
CA MET A 271 -22.99 4.64 -18.30
C MET A 271 -23.32 5.76 -19.29
N VAL A 272 -23.01 7.03 -18.98
CA VAL A 272 -23.13 8.14 -19.94
C VAL A 272 -22.22 7.90 -21.15
N ALA A 273 -20.94 7.57 -20.92
CA ALA A 273 -20.02 7.27 -22.00
C ALA A 273 -20.44 6.04 -22.81
N PHE A 274 -20.90 4.98 -22.14
CA PHE A 274 -21.44 3.77 -22.78
C PHE A 274 -22.59 4.12 -23.73
N LEU A 275 -23.56 4.91 -23.28
CA LEU A 275 -24.73 5.33 -24.06
C LEU A 275 -24.32 6.22 -25.25
N ALA A 276 -23.48 7.23 -25.01
CA ALA A 276 -23.02 8.13 -26.07
C ALA A 276 -22.25 7.40 -27.18
N ILE A 277 -21.33 6.51 -26.81
CA ILE A 277 -20.55 5.71 -27.77
C ILE A 277 -21.45 4.70 -28.49
N SER A 278 -22.34 4.00 -27.78
CA SER A 278 -23.25 3.03 -28.43
C SER A 278 -24.23 3.69 -29.39
N MET A 279 -24.76 4.89 -29.07
CA MET A 279 -25.55 5.71 -30.01
C MET A 279 -24.75 6.05 -31.27
N ALA A 280 -23.54 6.58 -31.10
CA ALA A 280 -22.71 7.03 -32.21
C ALA A 280 -22.24 5.88 -33.13
N ILE A 281 -22.18 4.65 -32.61
CA ILE A 281 -21.84 3.45 -33.39
C ILE A 281 -23.03 2.90 -34.18
N GLN A 282 -24.25 2.89 -33.63
CA GLN A 282 -25.31 2.02 -34.15
C GLN A 282 -26.08 2.54 -35.38
N GLY A 283 -26.12 3.86 -35.61
CA GLY A 283 -26.88 4.46 -36.70
C GLY A 283 -28.39 4.15 -36.67
N GLU A 284 -29.11 4.45 -37.77
CA GLU A 284 -30.56 4.26 -37.87
C GLU A 284 -31.01 2.80 -38.13
N HIS A 285 -30.14 1.80 -38.00
CA HIS A 285 -30.36 0.46 -38.57
C HIS A 285 -30.33 -0.71 -37.55
N GLN A 286 -30.80 -0.48 -36.31
CA GLN A 286 -31.19 -1.57 -35.41
C GLN A 286 -32.60 -1.40 -34.83
N SER A 287 -33.44 -2.42 -35.03
CA SER A 287 -34.88 -2.41 -34.74
C SER A 287 -35.27 -2.84 -33.32
N SER A 288 -34.32 -3.06 -32.42
CA SER A 288 -34.58 -3.49 -31.03
C SER A 288 -34.12 -2.42 -30.02
N PRO A 289 -35.02 -1.81 -29.22
CA PRO A 289 -34.64 -0.82 -28.20
C PRO A 289 -33.90 -1.41 -26.97
N THR A 290 -33.59 -2.72 -26.97
CA THR A 290 -33.07 -3.42 -25.78
C THR A 290 -31.61 -3.11 -25.41
N TRP A 291 -30.85 -2.48 -26.31
CA TRP A 291 -29.49 -2.02 -26.04
C TRP A 291 -29.45 -0.73 -25.20
N PHE A 292 -30.49 0.12 -25.31
CA PHE A 292 -30.54 1.46 -24.72
C PHE A 292 -31.09 1.45 -23.29
N TRP A 293 -32.20 0.75 -23.03
CA TRP A 293 -32.89 0.89 -21.74
C TRP A 293 -32.11 0.31 -20.56
N LYS A 294 -31.29 -0.74 -20.74
CA LYS A 294 -30.57 -1.35 -19.61
C LYS A 294 -29.45 -0.45 -19.07
N PRO A 295 -28.54 0.09 -19.90
CA PRO A 295 -27.60 1.11 -19.43
C PRO A 295 -28.30 2.37 -18.91
N MET A 296 -29.42 2.79 -19.54
CA MET A 296 -30.20 3.94 -19.06
C MET A 296 -30.77 3.72 -17.65
N VAL A 297 -31.30 2.53 -17.34
CA VAL A 297 -31.76 2.20 -15.98
C VAL A 297 -30.58 2.23 -14.99
N MET A 298 -29.40 1.72 -15.36
CA MET A 298 -28.21 1.80 -14.49
C MET A 298 -27.74 3.24 -14.26
N LEU A 299 -27.85 4.12 -15.28
CA LEU A 299 -27.58 5.54 -15.16
C LEU A 299 -28.57 6.23 -14.21
N VAL A 300 -29.87 5.98 -14.37
CA VAL A 300 -30.92 6.54 -13.49
C VAL A 300 -30.71 6.08 -12.04
N ILE A 301 -30.39 4.81 -11.81
CA ILE A 301 -30.06 4.30 -10.46
C ILE A 301 -28.84 5.03 -9.89
N SER A 302 -27.76 5.18 -10.67
CA SER A 302 -26.56 5.93 -10.23
C SER A 302 -26.89 7.38 -9.86
N VAL A 303 -27.61 8.11 -10.71
CA VAL A 303 -27.99 9.51 -10.46
C VAL A 303 -28.87 9.62 -9.21
N LEU A 304 -29.84 8.72 -9.05
CA LEU A 304 -30.71 8.65 -7.86
C LEU A 304 -29.89 8.48 -6.57
N PHE A 305 -28.94 7.53 -6.54
CA PHE A 305 -28.10 7.29 -5.37
C PHE A 305 -27.08 8.40 -5.11
N ILE A 306 -26.60 9.09 -6.14
CA ILE A 306 -25.82 10.33 -5.99
C ILE A 306 -26.69 11.41 -5.32
N SER A 307 -27.91 11.63 -5.80
CA SER A 307 -28.85 12.61 -5.22
C SER A 307 -29.18 12.30 -3.76
N PHE A 308 -29.30 11.02 -3.38
CA PHE A 308 -29.55 10.61 -2.00
C PHE A 308 -28.44 11.02 -1.02
N GLN A 309 -27.19 11.21 -1.45
CA GLN A 309 -26.11 11.65 -0.55
C GLN A 309 -26.32 13.09 -0.03
N PHE A 310 -27.15 13.89 -0.72
CA PHE A 310 -27.48 15.26 -0.33
C PHE A 310 -28.79 15.36 0.48
N LEU A 311 -29.47 14.24 0.74
CA LEU A 311 -30.67 14.21 1.57
C LEU A 311 -30.35 14.19 3.07
N PRO A 312 -31.11 14.93 3.91
CA PRO A 312 -30.98 14.86 5.37
C PRO A 312 -31.11 13.44 5.90
N ALA A 313 -30.32 13.10 6.93
CA ALA A 313 -30.24 11.74 7.47
C ALA A 313 -31.61 11.12 7.86
N ALA A 314 -32.57 11.94 8.30
CA ALA A 314 -33.91 11.48 8.67
C ALA A 314 -34.76 10.93 7.51
N VAL A 315 -34.46 11.31 6.26
CA VAL A 315 -35.20 10.89 5.05
C VAL A 315 -34.31 10.16 4.04
N ASN A 316 -33.04 9.94 4.37
CA ASN A 316 -32.06 9.34 3.46
C ASN A 316 -32.30 7.82 3.35
N PRO A 317 -32.62 7.26 2.17
CA PRO A 317 -32.91 5.82 2.01
C PRO A 317 -31.74 4.90 2.40
N ARG A 318 -30.50 5.42 2.44
CA ARG A 318 -29.34 4.73 3.02
C ARG A 318 -29.63 4.21 4.43
N ASN A 319 -30.30 5.02 5.26
CA ASN A 319 -30.47 4.75 6.68
C ASN A 319 -31.58 3.73 6.99
N LEU A 320 -32.27 3.23 5.95
CA LEU A 320 -33.20 2.11 6.06
C LEU A 320 -32.49 0.78 6.35
N VAL A 321 -31.20 0.66 6.00
CA VAL A 321 -30.39 -0.54 6.24
C VAL A 321 -29.08 -0.14 6.90
N ASN A 322 -29.01 -0.29 8.22
CA ASN A 322 -27.79 -0.04 8.99
C ASN A 322 -26.95 -1.32 9.06
N ILE A 323 -25.79 -1.33 8.38
CA ILE A 323 -24.76 -2.36 8.55
C ILE A 323 -23.59 -1.71 9.27
N ASP A 324 -23.24 -2.28 10.43
CA ASP A 324 -22.00 -1.99 11.11
C ASP A 324 -20.81 -2.45 10.25
N LEU A 325 -20.16 -1.47 9.62
CA LEU A 325 -18.97 -1.60 8.78
C LEU A 325 -17.85 -0.74 9.38
N PRO A 326 -16.60 -1.24 9.44
CA PRO A 326 -15.46 -0.44 9.88
C PRO A 326 -15.34 0.86 9.08
N VAL A 327 -15.17 1.99 9.75
CA VAL A 327 -15.00 3.29 9.08
C VAL A 327 -13.69 3.30 8.29
N GLU A 328 -13.78 3.46 6.97
CA GLU A 328 -12.59 3.55 6.12
C GLU A 328 -12.01 4.97 6.17
N VAL A 329 -10.91 5.14 6.91
CA VAL A 329 -10.21 6.42 7.07
C VAL A 329 -9.34 6.69 5.83
N GLN A 330 -9.62 7.78 5.12
CA GLN A 330 -8.86 8.25 3.97
C GLN A 330 -8.66 9.76 4.03
N LEU A 331 -7.67 10.27 3.30
CA LEU A 331 -7.50 11.69 3.04
C LEU A 331 -8.67 12.24 2.23
N SER A 332 -8.95 13.54 2.38
CA SER A 332 -9.86 14.24 1.48
C SER A 332 -9.17 14.61 0.17
N ASN A 333 -9.92 14.72 -0.93
CA ASN A 333 -9.35 15.15 -2.21
C ASN A 333 -8.71 16.55 -2.15
N SER A 334 -9.22 17.47 -1.32
CA SER A 334 -8.58 18.77 -1.10
C SER A 334 -7.24 18.61 -0.38
N THR A 335 -7.16 17.79 0.67
CA THR A 335 -5.90 17.48 1.35
C THR A 335 -4.88 16.84 0.40
N THR A 336 -5.31 15.92 -0.47
CA THR A 336 -4.47 15.34 -1.53
C THR A 336 -3.86 16.41 -2.43
N TRP A 337 -4.64 17.37 -2.94
CA TRP A 337 -4.09 18.45 -3.78
C TRP A 337 -3.20 19.43 -3.01
N THR A 338 -3.41 19.60 -1.69
CA THR A 338 -2.45 20.30 -0.82
C THR A 338 -1.13 19.54 -0.70
N LEU A 339 -1.15 18.21 -0.51
CA LEU A 339 0.05 17.36 -0.45
C LEU A 339 0.84 17.42 -1.77
N VAL A 340 0.16 17.30 -2.91
CA VAL A 340 0.75 17.48 -4.25
C VAL A 340 1.41 18.87 -4.37
N GLY A 341 0.69 19.93 -3.99
CA GLY A 341 1.19 21.30 -4.03
C GLY A 341 2.36 21.58 -3.07
N ASN A 342 2.45 20.85 -1.96
CA ASN A 342 3.57 20.95 -1.02
C ASN A 342 4.80 20.18 -1.53
N SER A 343 4.62 18.95 -2.02
CA SER A 343 5.68 18.16 -2.66
C SER A 343 6.35 18.92 -3.81
N MET A 344 5.57 19.55 -4.69
CA MET A 344 6.12 20.39 -5.78
C MET A 344 6.89 21.62 -5.29
N LYS A 345 6.68 22.09 -4.06
CA LYS A 345 7.39 23.25 -3.48
C LYS A 345 8.69 22.89 -2.77
N GLU A 346 8.93 21.62 -2.44
CA GLU A 346 10.19 21.17 -1.80
C GLU A 346 11.42 21.46 -2.66
N GLY A 347 11.25 21.46 -3.99
CA GLY A 347 12.29 21.89 -4.93
C GLY A 347 12.08 21.37 -6.35
N ALA A 348 12.84 21.92 -7.30
CA ALA A 348 12.71 21.62 -8.72
C ALA A 348 12.81 20.12 -9.07
N LYS A 349 13.64 19.36 -8.33
CA LYS A 349 13.71 17.89 -8.49
C LYS A 349 12.39 17.22 -8.10
N SER A 350 11.83 17.54 -6.94
CA SER A 350 10.56 16.98 -6.45
C SER A 350 9.41 17.37 -7.38
N ALA A 351 9.37 18.62 -7.85
CA ALA A 351 8.37 19.06 -8.83
C ALA A 351 8.41 18.28 -10.17
N ILE A 352 9.60 18.00 -10.70
CA ILE A 352 9.73 17.35 -12.02
C ILE A 352 9.62 15.82 -11.92
N LEU A 353 10.31 15.20 -10.96
CA LEU A 353 10.50 13.75 -10.85
C LEU A 353 9.78 13.10 -9.65
N GLY A 354 9.17 13.90 -8.77
CA GLY A 354 8.56 13.41 -7.54
C GLY A 354 9.58 12.95 -6.50
N SER A 355 9.07 12.37 -5.43
CA SER A 355 9.86 11.75 -4.37
C SER A 355 10.36 10.33 -4.73
N GLY A 356 9.73 9.69 -5.72
CA GLY A 356 9.98 8.32 -6.18
C GLY A 356 8.71 7.44 -6.07
N PRO A 357 8.48 6.45 -6.96
CA PRO A 357 7.38 5.50 -6.85
C PRO A 357 7.25 4.89 -5.45
N GLY A 358 6.03 4.72 -4.95
CA GLY A 358 5.75 4.12 -3.64
C GLY A 358 6.34 4.86 -2.42
N THR A 359 6.72 6.14 -2.54
CA THR A 359 7.33 6.89 -1.40
C THR A 359 6.37 7.85 -0.69
N THR A 360 5.08 7.91 -1.06
CA THR A 360 4.10 8.84 -0.45
C THR A 360 4.12 8.80 1.08
N GLY A 361 4.12 7.60 1.70
CA GLY A 361 4.18 7.43 3.16
C GLY A 361 5.54 7.71 3.82
N ILE A 362 6.58 8.00 3.03
CA ILE A 362 7.91 8.39 3.51
C ILE A 362 8.00 9.92 3.53
N VAL A 363 7.61 10.60 2.43
CA VAL A 363 7.56 12.08 2.40
C VAL A 363 6.42 12.68 3.20
N PHE A 364 5.38 11.90 3.54
CA PHE A 364 4.14 12.41 4.11
C PHE A 364 4.36 13.43 5.24
N GLY A 365 5.26 13.15 6.19
CA GLY A 365 5.57 14.07 7.29
C GLY A 365 6.11 15.44 6.85
N GLN A 366 6.94 15.47 5.80
CA GLN A 366 7.52 16.68 5.23
C GLN A 366 6.47 17.51 4.47
N ILE A 367 5.57 16.86 3.73
CA ILE A 367 4.54 17.53 2.90
C ILE A 367 3.19 17.74 3.60
N LYS A 368 2.98 17.14 4.79
CA LYS A 368 1.73 17.18 5.56
C LYS A 368 1.31 18.62 5.90
N PRO A 369 0.08 19.04 5.56
CA PRO A 369 -0.42 20.36 5.94
C PRO A 369 -0.66 20.45 7.46
N PRO A 370 -0.26 21.55 8.13
CA PRO A 370 -0.48 21.76 9.57
C PRO A 370 -1.93 21.60 10.03
N GLU A 371 -2.89 21.92 9.15
CA GLU A 371 -4.33 21.77 9.38
C GLU A 371 -4.73 20.33 9.74
N LEU A 372 -3.98 19.32 9.29
CA LEU A 372 -4.26 17.92 9.63
C LEU A 372 -4.06 17.65 11.12
N ASN A 373 -3.23 18.42 11.84
CA ASN A 373 -3.03 18.27 13.28
C ASN A 373 -4.28 18.61 14.12
N LYS A 374 -5.17 19.42 13.54
CA LYS A 374 -6.46 19.83 14.15
C LYS A 374 -7.56 18.77 13.95
N THR A 375 -7.25 17.64 13.31
CA THR A 375 -8.20 16.55 13.03
C THR A 375 -7.97 15.36 13.96
N ILE A 376 -8.98 14.50 14.11
CA ILE A 376 -8.85 13.24 14.87
C ILE A 376 -7.85 12.25 14.28
N VAL A 377 -7.42 12.43 13.02
CA VAL A 377 -6.47 11.54 12.31
C VAL A 377 -5.04 12.09 12.25
N TRP A 378 -4.73 13.12 13.04
CA TRP A 378 -3.44 13.82 13.04
C TRP A 378 -2.20 12.91 13.18
N SER A 379 -2.33 11.83 13.94
CA SER A 379 -1.27 10.87 14.28
C SER A 379 -1.10 9.77 13.25
N LEU A 380 -1.98 9.69 12.25
CA LEU A 380 -1.86 8.70 11.17
C LEU A 380 -0.87 9.19 10.10
N ASN A 381 0.11 8.34 9.78
CA ASN A 381 0.91 8.50 8.58
C ASN A 381 0.16 7.86 7.39
N PHE A 382 -0.23 8.68 6.39
CA PHE A 382 -0.94 8.20 5.22
C PHE A 382 0.04 7.78 4.11
N ASP A 383 0.04 6.49 3.77
CA ASP A 383 0.91 5.89 2.74
C ASP A 383 0.44 6.10 1.29
N ARG A 384 -0.62 6.88 1.10
CA ARG A 384 -1.28 7.14 -0.18
C ARG A 384 -2.11 8.43 -0.15
N ALA A 385 -2.18 9.09 -1.29
CA ALA A 385 -3.22 10.06 -1.60
C ALA A 385 -4.61 9.39 -1.70
N SER A 386 -5.66 10.20 -1.61
CA SER A 386 -7.04 9.75 -1.81
C SER A 386 -7.31 9.25 -3.23
N SER A 387 -6.68 9.88 -4.23
CA SER A 387 -6.81 9.57 -5.66
C SER A 387 -5.50 9.06 -6.24
N GLU A 388 -5.60 8.21 -7.26
CA GLU A 388 -4.44 7.67 -7.94
C GLU A 388 -3.66 8.74 -8.72
N ILE A 389 -4.36 9.71 -9.31
CA ILE A 389 -3.71 10.88 -9.94
C ILE A 389 -2.82 11.65 -8.95
N GLY A 390 -3.26 11.75 -7.69
CA GLY A 390 -2.48 12.38 -6.61
C GLY A 390 -1.24 11.59 -6.22
N ASN A 391 -1.32 10.25 -6.19
CA ASN A 391 -0.16 9.39 -5.97
C ASN A 391 0.89 9.59 -7.07
N ILE A 392 0.49 9.49 -8.34
CA ILE A 392 1.42 9.64 -9.47
C ILE A 392 2.08 11.03 -9.44
N ALA A 393 1.33 12.09 -9.11
CA ALA A 393 1.86 13.45 -9.02
C ALA A 393 2.90 13.64 -7.89
N ILE A 394 2.70 13.06 -6.71
CA ILE A 394 3.67 13.10 -5.59
C ILE A 394 4.90 12.21 -5.91
N GLU A 395 4.65 10.99 -6.37
CA GLU A 395 5.68 9.96 -6.48
C GLU A 395 6.53 10.07 -7.74
N THR A 396 6.00 10.64 -8.84
CA THR A 396 6.70 10.74 -10.12
C THR A 396 6.77 12.16 -10.70
N GLY A 397 6.25 13.14 -9.95
CA GLY A 397 6.26 14.54 -10.31
C GLY A 397 5.40 14.85 -11.54
N ILE A 398 5.57 16.07 -12.05
CA ILE A 398 4.90 16.53 -13.28
C ILE A 398 5.27 15.64 -14.48
N LEU A 399 6.51 15.13 -14.56
CA LEU A 399 6.95 14.32 -15.71
C LEU A 399 6.21 12.98 -15.79
N GLY A 400 6.14 12.22 -14.69
CA GLY A 400 5.46 10.93 -14.70
C GLY A 400 3.94 11.06 -14.80
N LEU A 401 3.36 12.09 -14.16
CA LEU A 401 1.96 12.46 -14.33
C LEU A 401 1.62 12.75 -15.81
N LEU A 402 2.38 13.64 -16.46
CA LEU A 402 2.13 13.99 -17.87
C LEU A 402 2.29 12.78 -18.80
N VAL A 403 3.23 11.88 -18.54
CA VAL A 403 3.43 10.70 -19.39
C VAL A 403 2.33 9.65 -19.17
N PHE A 404 1.84 9.46 -17.93
CA PHE A 404 0.69 8.59 -17.65
C PHE A 404 -0.62 9.14 -18.25
N GLU A 405 -0.88 10.43 -18.08
CA GLU A 405 -2.07 11.08 -18.66
C GLU A 405 -1.99 11.13 -20.19
N LEU A 406 -0.82 11.34 -20.78
CA LEU A 406 -0.63 11.27 -22.24
C LEU A 406 -0.84 9.86 -22.78
N LEU A 407 -0.35 8.80 -22.11
CA LEU A 407 -0.65 7.41 -22.45
C LEU A 407 -2.17 7.17 -22.46
N SER A 408 -2.84 7.62 -21.41
CA SER A 408 -4.27 7.42 -21.21
C SER A 408 -5.12 8.20 -22.22
N LEU A 409 -4.74 9.45 -22.52
CA LEU A 409 -5.37 10.30 -23.52
C LEU A 409 -5.16 9.78 -24.95
N LEU A 410 -3.95 9.30 -25.30
CA LEU A 410 -3.68 8.69 -26.59
C LEU A 410 -4.52 7.42 -26.80
N PHE A 411 -4.66 6.59 -25.77
CA PHE A 411 -5.57 5.43 -25.82
C PHE A 411 -7.05 5.84 -25.91
N LEU A 412 -7.47 6.87 -25.16
CA LEU A 412 -8.85 7.41 -25.24
C LEU A 412 -9.18 7.88 -26.66
N VAL A 413 -8.30 8.69 -27.27
CA VAL A 413 -8.48 9.23 -28.64
C VAL A 413 -8.43 8.11 -29.68
N TYR A 414 -7.43 7.23 -29.63
CA TYR A 414 -7.32 6.09 -30.55
C TYR A 414 -8.50 5.13 -30.41
N GLY A 415 -8.94 4.86 -29.19
CA GLY A 415 -10.05 3.97 -28.90
C GLY A 415 -11.39 4.52 -29.39
N LEU A 416 -11.65 5.82 -29.18
CA LEU A 416 -12.82 6.49 -29.78
C LEU A 416 -12.75 6.51 -31.31
N TYR A 417 -11.60 6.83 -31.90
CA TYR A 417 -11.42 6.78 -33.36
C TYR A 417 -11.72 5.38 -33.92
N PHE A 418 -11.11 4.35 -33.32
CA PHE A 418 -11.34 2.96 -33.70
C PHE A 418 -12.82 2.57 -33.58
N LEU A 419 -13.45 2.87 -32.44
CA LEU A 419 -14.84 2.50 -32.21
C LEU A 419 -15.83 3.25 -33.11
N LEU A 420 -15.56 4.51 -33.47
CA LEU A 420 -16.47 5.34 -34.27
C LEU A 420 -16.24 5.24 -35.79
N LYS A 421 -15.04 4.87 -36.23
CA LYS A 421 -14.67 4.78 -37.66
C LYS A 421 -14.43 3.36 -38.17
N LYS A 422 -14.17 2.40 -37.28
CA LYS A 422 -13.87 1.00 -37.62
C LYS A 422 -14.88 0.03 -36.98
N ALA A 423 -16.11 0.50 -36.77
CA ALA A 423 -17.24 -0.23 -36.15
C ALA A 423 -17.82 -1.41 -36.96
N GLU A 424 -17.24 -1.76 -38.11
CA GLU A 424 -17.72 -2.83 -38.98
C GLU A 424 -16.84 -4.08 -38.92
N HIS A 425 -15.62 -3.98 -38.40
CA HIS A 425 -14.63 -5.05 -38.45
C HIS A 425 -14.81 -6.16 -37.40
N VAL A 426 -14.25 -7.34 -37.68
CA VAL A 426 -14.38 -8.53 -36.83
C VAL A 426 -13.95 -8.24 -35.39
N GLY A 427 -14.92 -8.26 -34.48
CA GLY A 427 -14.69 -8.21 -33.04
C GLY A 427 -14.65 -6.82 -32.40
N TRP A 428 -15.00 -5.74 -33.12
CA TRP A 428 -15.19 -4.40 -32.54
C TRP A 428 -16.05 -4.41 -31.26
N LYS A 429 -17.08 -5.28 -31.24
CA LYS A 429 -17.97 -5.46 -30.08
C LYS A 429 -17.24 -5.90 -28.81
N HIS A 430 -16.13 -6.61 -28.91
CA HIS A 430 -15.30 -6.97 -27.75
C HIS A 430 -14.36 -5.83 -27.35
N ALA A 431 -13.77 -5.15 -28.32
CA ALA A 431 -12.98 -3.94 -28.07
C ALA A 431 -13.80 -2.89 -27.31
N PHE A 432 -15.04 -2.61 -27.74
CA PHE A 432 -15.97 -1.70 -27.05
C PHE A 432 -16.12 -2.03 -25.55
N GLY A 433 -16.22 -3.32 -25.20
CA GLY A 433 -16.34 -3.77 -23.82
C GLY A 433 -15.15 -3.46 -22.96
N PHE A 434 -13.96 -3.82 -23.41
CA PHE A 434 -12.72 -3.51 -22.69
C PHE A 434 -12.46 -2.00 -22.66
N PHE A 435 -12.87 -1.25 -23.69
CA PHE A 435 -12.79 0.21 -23.69
C PHE A 435 -13.65 0.87 -22.60
N VAL A 436 -14.93 0.48 -22.44
CA VAL A 436 -15.79 1.07 -21.40
C VAL A 436 -15.38 0.63 -19.98
N VAL A 437 -14.79 -0.55 -19.83
CA VAL A 437 -14.22 -1.03 -18.56
C VAL A 437 -12.95 -0.26 -18.20
N TRP A 438 -12.05 -0.07 -19.18
CA TRP A 438 -10.87 0.80 -19.03
C TRP A 438 -11.29 2.23 -18.68
N LEU A 439 -12.30 2.78 -19.36
CA LEU A 439 -12.79 4.14 -19.12
C LEU A 439 -13.41 4.30 -17.72
N ALA A 440 -14.15 3.29 -17.23
CA ALA A 440 -14.67 3.30 -15.86
C ALA A 440 -13.53 3.33 -14.81
N LEU A 441 -12.43 2.60 -15.06
CA LEU A 441 -11.24 2.65 -14.21
C LEU A 441 -10.51 3.99 -14.34
N TYR A 442 -10.35 4.52 -15.55
CA TYR A 442 -9.77 5.84 -15.78
C TYR A 442 -10.57 6.98 -15.13
N ILE A 443 -11.90 6.86 -15.04
CA ILE A 443 -12.73 7.77 -14.23
C ILE A 443 -12.44 7.59 -12.74
N ALA A 444 -12.33 6.34 -12.25
CA ALA A 444 -12.03 6.07 -10.84
C ALA A 444 -10.67 6.61 -10.38
N HIS A 445 -9.66 6.63 -11.27
CA HIS A 445 -8.31 7.14 -11.03
C HIS A 445 -8.27 8.57 -10.46
N PHE A 446 -9.22 9.44 -10.85
CA PHE A 446 -9.33 10.82 -10.36
C PHE A 446 -9.86 10.93 -8.92
N PHE A 447 -10.47 9.88 -8.39
CA PHE A 447 -11.21 9.92 -7.11
C PHE A 447 -10.79 8.84 -6.11
N TYR A 448 -9.99 7.85 -6.53
CA TYR A 448 -9.63 6.70 -5.72
C TYR A 448 -8.25 6.14 -6.10
N PHE A 449 -7.41 5.79 -5.12
CA PHE A 449 -6.08 5.20 -5.32
C PHE A 449 -6.14 3.77 -5.88
N PHE A 450 -5.17 3.35 -6.68
CA PHE A 450 -5.20 2.00 -7.24
C PHE A 450 -4.54 0.95 -6.33
N ASN A 451 -5.01 -0.29 -6.48
CA ASN A 451 -4.43 -1.50 -5.90
C ASN A 451 -4.10 -2.49 -7.02
N ALA A 452 -3.47 -3.61 -6.69
CA ALA A 452 -3.06 -4.63 -7.66
C ALA A 452 -4.20 -5.12 -8.58
N THR A 453 -5.43 -5.23 -8.06
CA THR A 453 -6.59 -5.61 -8.88
C THR A 453 -6.98 -4.51 -9.86
N PHE A 454 -7.00 -3.24 -9.45
CA PHE A 454 -7.35 -2.14 -10.36
C PHE A 454 -6.28 -1.88 -11.42
N TYR A 455 -4.99 -1.89 -11.06
CA TYR A 455 -3.93 -1.85 -12.06
C TYR A 455 -4.03 -3.03 -13.03
N PHE A 456 -4.20 -4.27 -12.53
CA PHE A 456 -4.34 -5.44 -13.40
C PHE A 456 -5.49 -5.29 -14.40
N LEU A 457 -6.66 -4.82 -13.97
CA LEU A 457 -7.81 -4.65 -14.86
C LEU A 457 -7.65 -3.48 -15.84
N TYR A 458 -6.97 -2.41 -15.43
CA TYR A 458 -6.63 -1.29 -16.30
C TYR A 458 -5.74 -1.74 -17.47
N TRP A 459 -4.62 -2.39 -17.13
CA TRP A 459 -3.64 -2.90 -18.10
C TRP A 459 -4.16 -4.08 -18.93
N LEU A 460 -4.97 -4.97 -18.35
CA LEU A 460 -5.68 -6.03 -19.07
C LEU A 460 -6.62 -5.43 -20.13
N SER A 461 -7.42 -4.43 -19.75
CA SER A 461 -8.43 -3.85 -20.65
C SER A 461 -7.77 -3.09 -21.81
N LEU A 462 -6.72 -2.32 -21.51
CA LEU A 462 -5.91 -1.63 -22.51
C LEU A 462 -5.23 -2.65 -23.46
N GLY A 463 -4.63 -3.73 -22.93
CA GLY A 463 -3.99 -4.78 -23.72
C GLY A 463 -4.94 -5.58 -24.61
N VAL A 464 -6.10 -6.00 -24.07
CA VAL A 464 -7.10 -6.76 -24.84
C VAL A 464 -7.75 -5.85 -25.91
N PHE A 465 -7.95 -4.56 -25.62
CA PHE A 465 -8.40 -3.60 -26.63
C PHE A 465 -7.40 -3.52 -27.79
N MET A 466 -6.12 -3.26 -27.50
CA MET A 466 -5.11 -3.09 -28.55
C MET A 466 -4.91 -4.37 -29.38
N ALA A 467 -4.95 -5.55 -28.74
CA ALA A 467 -4.96 -6.83 -29.45
C ALA A 467 -6.14 -6.95 -30.43
N MET A 468 -7.35 -6.50 -30.03
CA MET A 468 -8.54 -6.52 -30.88
C MET A 468 -8.51 -5.48 -31.99
N ALA A 469 -8.02 -4.26 -31.72
CA ALA A 469 -7.84 -3.23 -32.73
C ALA A 469 -6.86 -3.72 -33.82
N HIS A 470 -5.74 -4.31 -33.41
CA HIS A 470 -4.76 -4.91 -34.32
C HIS A 470 -5.33 -6.07 -35.16
N MET A 471 -6.18 -6.93 -34.59
CA MET A 471 -6.87 -8.01 -35.31
C MET A 471 -7.83 -7.52 -36.42
N SER A 472 -8.04 -6.21 -36.56
CA SER A 472 -9.20 -5.67 -37.29
C SER A 472 -8.88 -4.56 -38.30
N GLY A 473 -7.62 -4.14 -38.50
CA GLY A 473 -7.29 -3.10 -39.50
C GLY A 473 -5.79 -2.90 -39.80
N GLU A 474 -5.49 -1.86 -40.57
CA GLU A 474 -4.19 -1.48 -41.21
C GLU A 474 -2.89 -1.62 -40.39
N GLU A 475 -2.90 -1.78 -39.07
CA GLU A 475 -1.67 -2.26 -38.38
C GLU A 475 -1.26 -3.66 -38.85
N SER A 476 -2.17 -4.41 -39.49
CA SER A 476 -1.87 -5.62 -40.28
C SER A 476 -1.01 -5.35 -41.52
N GLU A 477 -0.98 -4.13 -42.07
CA GLU A 477 -0.08 -3.74 -43.17
C GLU A 477 1.29 -3.30 -42.65
N LEU A 478 1.34 -2.91 -41.37
CA LEU A 478 2.57 -2.85 -40.56
C LEU A 478 2.95 -4.24 -40.00
N GLU A 479 2.61 -5.32 -40.72
CA GLU A 479 3.29 -6.60 -40.53
C GLU A 479 4.80 -6.37 -40.71
N SER A 480 5.53 -6.34 -39.59
CA SER A 480 6.91 -6.78 -39.62
C SER A 480 6.89 -8.24 -40.05
N SER A 481 7.12 -8.48 -41.35
CA SER A 481 7.24 -9.84 -41.89
C SER A 481 8.12 -10.64 -40.94
N PRO A 482 7.66 -11.81 -40.45
CA PRO A 482 8.21 -12.45 -39.26
C PRO A 482 9.72 -12.54 -39.41
N MET A 483 10.43 -11.78 -38.57
CA MET A 483 11.82 -11.43 -38.85
C MET A 483 12.65 -12.68 -38.67
N SER A 484 12.89 -13.39 -39.78
CA SER A 484 13.53 -14.68 -39.73
C SER A 484 14.96 -14.46 -39.28
N MET A 485 15.32 -15.09 -38.17
CA MET A 485 16.67 -15.05 -37.66
C MET A 485 17.66 -15.63 -38.69
N SER A 486 17.18 -16.46 -39.62
CA SER A 486 17.97 -17.03 -40.72
C SER A 486 18.40 -16.04 -41.81
N SER A 487 18.05 -14.75 -41.74
CA SER A 487 18.49 -13.74 -42.73
C SER A 487 20.02 -13.58 -42.77
N SER A 488 20.71 -13.81 -41.64
CA SER A 488 22.14 -14.11 -41.62
C SER A 488 22.53 -14.92 -40.38
N PRO A 489 23.56 -15.78 -40.42
CA PRO A 489 24.03 -16.52 -39.24
C PRO A 489 24.44 -15.62 -38.07
N ARG A 490 24.94 -14.40 -38.35
CA ARG A 490 25.29 -13.41 -37.34
C ARG A 490 24.04 -12.87 -36.65
N ALA A 491 23.01 -12.47 -37.40
CA ALA A 491 21.74 -12.02 -36.83
C ALA A 491 21.06 -13.13 -36.01
N ALA A 492 21.11 -14.38 -36.47
CA ALA A 492 20.61 -15.52 -35.70
C ALA A 492 21.31 -15.64 -34.34
N LEU A 493 22.64 -15.58 -34.33
CA LEU A 493 23.43 -15.69 -33.10
C LEU A 493 23.15 -14.52 -32.15
N SER A 494 23.06 -13.29 -32.66
CA SER A 494 22.72 -12.10 -31.86
C SER A 494 21.32 -12.23 -31.22
N TRP A 495 20.31 -12.65 -31.98
CA TRP A 495 18.96 -12.82 -31.43
C TRP A 495 18.85 -13.99 -30.44
N MET A 496 19.55 -15.10 -30.68
CA MET A 496 19.63 -16.20 -29.72
C MET A 496 20.33 -15.75 -28.44
N PHE A 497 21.42 -14.99 -28.54
CA PHE A 497 22.14 -14.44 -27.38
C PHE A 497 21.26 -13.48 -26.57
N VAL A 498 20.58 -12.52 -27.21
CA VAL A 498 19.63 -11.60 -26.55
C VAL A 498 18.48 -12.37 -25.89
N SER A 499 17.95 -13.40 -26.56
CA SER A 499 16.89 -14.25 -26.01
C SER A 499 17.35 -15.06 -24.78
N LEU A 500 18.60 -15.55 -24.79
CA LEU A 500 19.20 -16.25 -23.65
C LEU A 500 19.48 -15.30 -22.48
N LEU A 501 19.98 -14.09 -22.74
CA LEU A 501 20.15 -13.06 -21.70
C LEU A 501 18.80 -12.66 -21.09
N LEU A 502 17.77 -12.48 -21.91
CA LEU A 502 16.41 -12.18 -21.43
C LEU A 502 15.86 -13.34 -20.58
N LEU A 503 16.06 -14.60 -20.99
CA LEU A 503 15.65 -15.76 -20.20
C LEU A 503 16.41 -15.83 -18.87
N ALA A 504 17.72 -15.56 -18.86
CA ALA A 504 18.52 -15.50 -17.64
C ALA A 504 18.03 -14.38 -16.70
N ALA A 505 17.76 -13.18 -17.22
CA ALA A 505 17.22 -12.06 -16.44
C ALA A 505 15.84 -12.39 -15.84
N ILE A 506 14.97 -13.07 -16.60
CA ILE A 506 13.66 -13.56 -16.14
C ILE A 506 13.82 -14.56 -14.99
N LEU A 507 14.75 -15.52 -15.10
CA LEU A 507 15.03 -16.52 -14.05
C LEU A 507 15.64 -15.89 -12.79
N ILE A 508 16.53 -14.91 -12.95
CA ILE A 508 17.11 -14.15 -11.83
C ILE A 508 16.01 -13.35 -11.10
N GLY A 509 15.14 -12.66 -11.84
CA GLY A 509 13.99 -11.96 -11.27
C GLY A 509 13.03 -12.89 -10.53
N ALA A 510 12.74 -14.07 -11.10
CA ALA A 510 11.93 -15.10 -10.46
C ALA A 510 12.53 -15.61 -9.15
N PHE A 511 13.86 -15.76 -9.09
CA PHE A 511 14.57 -16.15 -7.88
C PHE A 511 14.47 -15.07 -6.79
N PHE A 512 14.72 -13.79 -7.13
CA PHE A 512 14.61 -12.69 -6.17
C PHE A 512 13.18 -12.49 -5.63
N GLU A 513 12.15 -12.56 -6.47
CA GLU A 513 10.76 -12.49 -5.99
C GLU A 513 10.44 -13.67 -5.05
N ALA A 514 10.97 -14.87 -5.33
CA ALA A 514 10.78 -16.03 -4.46
C ALA A 514 11.48 -15.86 -3.10
N THR A 515 12.67 -15.22 -3.03
CA THR A 515 13.32 -14.92 -1.74
C THR A 515 12.60 -13.81 -0.99
N ILE A 516 12.11 -12.77 -1.66
CA ILE A 516 11.26 -11.71 -1.06
C ILE A 516 10.00 -12.33 -0.44
N TYR A 517 9.26 -13.15 -1.20
CA TYR A 517 8.06 -13.84 -0.72
C TYR A 517 8.37 -14.77 0.46
N GLY A 518 9.48 -15.52 0.39
CA GLY A 518 9.96 -16.36 1.50
C GLY A 518 10.29 -15.55 2.76
N GLY A 519 10.84 -14.35 2.60
CA GLY A 519 11.09 -13.40 3.69
C GLY A 519 9.79 -12.93 4.35
N GLU A 520 8.77 -12.55 3.57
CA GLU A 520 7.46 -12.14 4.10
C GLU A 520 6.75 -13.28 4.83
N VAL A 521 6.89 -14.53 4.36
CA VAL A 521 6.35 -15.71 5.06
C VAL A 521 7.08 -15.96 6.38
N ALA A 522 8.40 -15.79 6.45
CA ALA A 522 9.16 -15.88 7.70
C ALA A 522 8.75 -14.76 8.67
N TYR A 523 8.64 -13.52 8.18
CA TYR A 523 8.20 -12.36 8.97
C TYR A 523 6.77 -12.55 9.52
N ALA A 524 5.82 -12.93 8.67
CA ALA A 524 4.44 -13.22 9.08
C ALA A 524 4.35 -14.38 10.09
N THR A 525 5.25 -15.36 10.00
CA THR A 525 5.37 -16.45 10.98
C THR A 525 5.88 -15.93 12.32
N GLY A 526 6.86 -15.01 12.33
CA GLY A 526 7.30 -14.27 13.51
C GLY A 526 6.16 -13.50 14.18
N ILE A 527 5.42 -12.68 13.43
CA ILE A 527 4.27 -11.92 13.96
C ILE A 527 3.20 -12.85 14.57
N LYS A 528 2.88 -13.98 13.92
CA LYS A 528 1.96 -15.00 14.47
C LYS A 528 2.49 -15.67 15.75
N GLN A 529 3.81 -15.71 15.94
CA GLN A 529 4.44 -16.24 17.14
C GLN A 529 4.44 -15.22 18.29
N ALA A 530 4.66 -13.94 17.99
CA ALA A 530 4.53 -12.85 18.95
C ALA A 530 3.10 -12.75 19.53
N ASN A 531 2.09 -12.97 18.69
CA ASN A 531 0.67 -12.90 19.06
C ASN A 531 0.14 -14.16 19.79
N ARG A 532 1.00 -15.03 20.33
CA ARG A 532 0.60 -16.17 21.17
C ARG A 532 0.50 -15.73 22.63
N GLU A 533 -0.34 -16.40 23.43
CA GLU A 533 -0.47 -16.14 24.88
C GLU A 533 0.85 -16.18 25.65
N LYS A 534 1.78 -17.04 25.19
CA LYS A 534 3.16 -17.12 25.69
C LYS A 534 4.09 -17.20 24.48
N PRO A 535 4.64 -16.07 23.99
CA PRO A 535 5.61 -16.08 22.91
C PRO A 535 6.95 -16.62 23.43
N ASP A 536 7.62 -17.44 22.63
CA ASP A 536 9.03 -17.81 22.82
C ASP A 536 9.91 -16.72 22.17
N PRO A 537 10.64 -15.90 22.94
CA PRO A 537 11.41 -14.77 22.40
C PRO A 537 12.57 -15.22 21.50
N THR A 538 13.16 -16.40 21.77
CA THR A 538 14.28 -16.93 20.98
C THR A 538 13.82 -17.43 19.63
N ALA A 539 12.76 -18.24 19.58
CA ALA A 539 12.21 -18.70 18.30
C ALA A 539 11.54 -17.56 17.51
N LEU A 540 10.97 -16.54 18.17
CA LEU A 540 10.51 -15.30 17.53
C LEU A 540 11.66 -14.56 16.83
N SER A 541 12.73 -14.28 17.57
CA SER A 541 13.96 -13.65 17.07
C SER A 541 14.54 -14.41 15.87
N ASN A 542 14.54 -15.75 15.90
CA ASN A 542 15.02 -16.58 14.80
C ASN A 542 14.16 -16.44 13.52
N GLN A 543 12.84 -16.24 13.60
CA GLN A 543 12.01 -16.01 12.41
C GLN A 543 12.28 -14.65 11.77
N PHE A 544 12.48 -13.60 12.58
CA PHE A 544 12.84 -12.28 12.05
C PHE A 544 14.26 -12.25 11.46
N ALA A 545 15.24 -12.91 12.11
CA ALA A 545 16.57 -13.10 11.53
C ALA A 545 16.52 -13.86 10.19
N ARG A 546 15.63 -14.86 10.08
CA ARG A 546 15.37 -15.56 8.80
C ARG A 546 14.74 -14.64 7.76
N ALA A 547 13.78 -13.80 8.13
CA ALA A 547 13.19 -12.81 7.22
C ALA A 547 14.26 -11.85 6.66
N ILE A 548 15.15 -11.34 7.52
CA ILE A 548 16.31 -10.51 7.16
C ILE A 548 17.24 -11.25 6.19
N SER A 549 17.57 -12.53 6.46
CA SER A 549 18.46 -13.31 5.59
C SER A 549 17.91 -13.57 4.17
N LEU A 550 16.58 -13.61 4.02
CA LEU A 550 15.89 -13.82 2.74
C LEU A 550 15.60 -12.51 1.99
N ASN A 551 15.40 -11.41 2.70
CA ASN A 551 15.20 -10.07 2.15
C ASN A 551 15.81 -9.01 3.09
N PRO A 552 17.12 -8.72 2.96
CA PRO A 552 17.83 -7.77 3.84
C PRO A 552 17.53 -6.30 3.51
N TYR A 553 16.61 -6.03 2.58
CA TYR A 553 16.29 -4.68 2.13
C TYR A 553 15.08 -4.07 2.85
N ARG A 554 14.45 -4.78 3.80
CA ARG A 554 13.30 -4.27 4.54
C ARG A 554 13.69 -3.75 5.92
N ASP A 555 13.69 -2.43 6.06
CA ASP A 555 13.85 -1.69 7.31
C ASP A 555 12.97 -2.23 8.45
N VAL A 556 11.68 -2.48 8.16
CA VAL A 556 10.68 -3.00 9.10
C VAL A 556 11.13 -4.32 9.75
N TYR A 557 11.85 -5.19 9.01
CA TYR A 557 12.34 -6.46 9.55
C TYR A 557 13.39 -6.26 10.64
N TYR A 558 14.28 -5.29 10.46
CA TYR A 558 15.29 -4.94 11.47
C TYR A 558 14.65 -4.27 12.69
N LEU A 559 13.62 -3.44 12.51
CA LEU A 559 12.92 -2.81 13.63
C LEU A 559 12.21 -3.85 14.51
N THR A 560 11.43 -4.78 13.95
CA THR A 560 10.80 -5.84 14.76
C THR A 560 11.81 -6.85 15.30
N TYR A 561 12.93 -7.06 14.60
CA TYR A 561 14.02 -7.88 15.11
C TYR A 561 14.62 -7.26 16.38
N GLY A 562 14.91 -5.94 16.36
CA GLY A 562 15.30 -5.17 17.54
C GLY A 562 14.29 -5.30 18.69
N GLN A 563 13.00 -5.13 18.41
CA GLN A 563 11.95 -5.35 19.43
C GLN A 563 11.96 -6.77 20.02
N SER A 564 12.22 -7.81 19.21
CA SER A 564 12.36 -9.19 19.71
C SER A 564 13.62 -9.42 20.55
N ILE A 565 14.69 -8.66 20.28
CA ILE A 565 15.94 -8.68 21.07
C ILE A 565 15.72 -8.09 22.45
N ILE A 566 14.94 -7.00 22.58
CA ILE A 566 14.56 -6.42 23.88
C ILE A 566 13.83 -7.47 24.73
N LEU A 567 12.87 -8.20 24.15
CA LEU A 567 12.15 -9.27 24.85
C LEU A 567 13.08 -10.41 25.31
N ARG A 568 14.05 -10.81 24.48
CA ARG A 568 15.09 -11.80 24.88
C ARG A 568 15.99 -11.30 26.00
N ALA A 569 16.37 -10.03 25.98
CA ALA A 569 17.20 -9.43 27.01
C ALA A 569 16.45 -9.30 28.36
N GLN A 570 15.16 -8.96 28.32
CA GLN A 570 14.28 -8.97 29.50
C GLN A 570 14.09 -10.38 30.05
N GLU A 571 13.86 -11.39 29.18
CA GLU A 571 13.79 -12.80 29.58
C GLU A 571 15.10 -13.25 30.25
N GLU A 572 16.26 -12.96 29.66
CA GLU A 572 17.57 -13.28 30.24
C GLU A 572 17.80 -12.57 31.58
N GLY A 573 17.49 -11.27 31.66
CA GLY A 573 17.59 -10.45 32.87
C GLY A 573 16.68 -10.92 34.01
N SER A 574 15.56 -11.58 33.69
CA SER A 574 14.63 -12.11 34.68
C SER A 574 15.05 -13.45 35.31
N LYS A 575 16.10 -14.09 34.79
CA LYS A 575 16.56 -15.40 35.30
C LYS A 575 17.21 -15.26 36.67
N PRO A 576 17.20 -16.32 37.52
CA PRO A 576 17.90 -16.31 38.82
C PRO A 576 19.43 -16.07 38.72
N LYS A 577 20.01 -16.29 37.54
CA LYS A 577 21.41 -15.99 37.20
C LYS A 577 21.47 -15.51 35.74
N PRO A 578 21.34 -14.20 35.47
CA PRO A 578 21.39 -13.65 34.12
C PRO A 578 22.80 -13.75 33.50
N ASP A 579 22.90 -14.09 32.21
CA ASP A 579 24.15 -13.95 31.45
C ASP A 579 24.35 -12.50 30.97
N ALA A 580 25.20 -11.76 31.69
CA ALA A 580 25.55 -10.38 31.37
C ALA A 580 26.24 -10.22 30.00
N ASN A 581 27.01 -11.22 29.54
CA ASN A 581 27.66 -11.16 28.22
C ASN A 581 26.62 -11.34 27.11
N LEU A 582 25.64 -12.24 27.31
CA LEU A 582 24.52 -12.40 26.38
C LEU A 582 23.69 -11.12 26.30
N ILE A 583 23.34 -10.51 27.44
CA ILE A 583 22.61 -9.22 27.48
C ILE A 583 23.40 -8.14 26.73
N GLN A 584 24.70 -7.99 26.99
CA GLN A 584 25.53 -6.99 26.29
C GLN A 584 25.59 -7.21 24.77
N ASN A 585 25.69 -8.47 24.32
CA ASN A 585 25.67 -8.83 22.91
C ASN A 585 24.31 -8.51 22.27
N LEU A 586 23.21 -8.80 22.96
CA LEU A 586 21.84 -8.45 22.53
C LEU A 586 21.69 -6.93 22.40
N MET A 587 22.18 -6.13 23.35
CA MET A 587 22.10 -4.65 23.24
C MET A 587 22.92 -4.11 22.05
N SER A 588 24.08 -4.70 21.76
CA SER A 588 24.86 -4.36 20.56
C SER A 588 24.10 -4.69 19.26
N GLU A 589 23.44 -5.85 19.22
CA GLU A 589 22.65 -6.30 18.07
C GLU A 589 21.39 -5.43 17.85
N LEU A 590 20.73 -5.00 18.94
CA LEU A 590 19.60 -4.07 18.94
C LEU A 590 19.94 -2.74 18.24
N ILE A 591 21.03 -2.09 18.68
CA ILE A 591 21.47 -0.82 18.10
C ILE A 591 21.89 -1.00 16.63
N LYS A 592 22.59 -2.10 16.31
CA LYS A 592 22.95 -2.42 14.93
C LYS A 592 21.72 -2.62 14.03
N ALA A 593 20.66 -3.25 14.54
CA ALA A 593 19.42 -3.42 13.80
C ALA A 593 18.74 -2.07 13.51
N GLY A 594 18.63 -1.18 14.50
CA GLY A 594 18.10 0.17 14.31
C GLY A 594 18.92 1.00 13.31
N GLN A 595 20.26 0.94 13.40
CA GLN A 595 21.16 1.61 12.45
C GLN A 595 21.00 1.08 11.02
N LEU A 596 20.83 -0.23 10.83
CA LEU A 596 20.57 -0.83 9.51
C LEU A 596 19.20 -0.43 8.95
N ALA A 597 18.16 -0.35 9.79
CA ALA A 597 16.84 0.13 9.37
C ALA A 597 16.89 1.59 8.85
N VAL A 598 17.63 2.45 9.54
CA VAL A 598 17.91 3.83 9.10
C VAL A 598 18.78 3.86 7.84
N GLN A 599 19.80 3.00 7.71
CA GLN A 599 20.63 2.94 6.50
C GLN A 599 19.82 2.52 5.25
N ILE A 600 18.84 1.64 5.43
CA ILE A 600 17.96 1.16 4.35
C ILE A 600 16.99 2.27 3.90
N SER A 601 16.36 2.95 4.86
CA SER A 601 15.35 3.97 4.61
C SER A 601 15.61 5.21 5.48
N PRO A 602 16.59 6.07 5.10
CA PRO A 602 17.01 7.20 5.93
C PRO A 602 16.01 8.34 5.93
N ALA A 603 15.18 8.48 4.89
CA ALA A 603 14.18 9.55 4.79
C ALA A 603 12.91 9.29 5.63
N LYS A 604 12.83 8.15 6.34
CA LYS A 604 11.62 7.70 7.03
C LYS A 604 11.71 8.00 8.53
N ALA A 605 10.99 9.04 8.97
CA ALA A 605 11.01 9.53 10.36
C ALA A 605 10.81 8.43 11.43
N SER A 606 9.93 7.45 11.18
CA SER A 606 9.68 6.34 12.11
C SER A 606 10.90 5.48 12.41
N ASN A 607 11.86 5.40 11.48
CA ASN A 607 13.06 4.56 11.65
C ASN A 607 14.05 5.24 12.59
N TRP A 608 14.21 6.56 12.44
CA TRP A 608 14.95 7.40 13.39
C TRP A 608 14.29 7.43 14.77
N GLN A 609 12.96 7.52 14.83
CA GLN A 609 12.21 7.45 16.08
C GLN A 609 12.39 6.09 16.78
N ALA A 610 12.34 4.98 16.05
CA ALA A 610 12.59 3.65 16.60
C ALA A 610 14.04 3.46 17.05
N LEU A 611 15.03 4.01 16.32
CA LEU A 611 16.43 4.03 16.75
C LEU A 611 16.62 4.87 18.02
N ALA A 612 15.94 6.02 18.14
CA ALA A 612 15.92 6.81 19.37
C ALA A 612 15.36 6.00 20.55
N GLN A 613 14.26 5.26 20.35
CA GLN A 613 13.70 4.39 21.37
C GLN A 613 14.70 3.30 21.78
N PHE A 614 15.36 2.64 20.82
CA PHE A 614 16.38 1.62 21.14
C PHE A 614 17.56 2.19 21.93
N TYR A 615 17.98 3.44 21.66
CA TYR A 615 18.97 4.13 22.49
C TYR A 615 18.45 4.44 23.90
N ALA A 616 17.17 4.81 24.04
CA ALA A 616 16.54 5.04 25.34
C ALA A 616 16.40 3.75 26.16
N ASP A 617 16.06 2.63 25.50
CA ASP A 617 15.90 1.31 26.13
C ASP A 617 17.22 0.80 26.75
N ILE A 618 18.37 1.13 26.13
CA ILE A 618 19.71 0.78 26.65
C ILE A 618 20.30 1.82 27.61
N LYS A 619 19.63 2.95 27.88
CA LYS A 619 20.14 4.01 28.76
C LYS A 619 20.62 3.52 30.14
N PRO A 620 19.97 2.55 30.82
CA PRO A 620 20.46 2.02 32.09
C PRO A 620 21.80 1.26 31.99
N LEU A 621 22.21 0.87 30.78
CA LEU A 621 23.39 0.04 30.51
C LEU A 621 24.51 0.81 29.80
N ALA A 622 24.20 1.97 29.19
CA ALA A 622 25.13 2.74 28.37
C ALA A 622 25.12 4.24 28.73
N ALA A 623 26.14 4.69 29.46
CA ALA A 623 26.35 6.10 29.73
C ALA A 623 26.51 6.90 28.40
N GLY A 624 25.85 8.05 28.31
CA GLY A 624 25.84 8.89 27.10
C GLY A 624 24.76 8.52 26.06
N ALA A 625 23.94 7.49 26.30
CA ALA A 625 22.81 7.13 25.42
C ALA A 625 21.90 8.32 25.08
N ASP A 626 21.67 9.25 26.01
CA ASP A 626 20.87 10.46 25.82
C ASP A 626 21.25 11.29 24.58
N GLN A 627 22.55 11.40 24.25
CA GLN A 627 23.00 12.13 23.06
C GLN A 627 22.58 11.44 21.76
N TYR A 628 22.49 10.10 21.78
CA TYR A 628 22.03 9.30 20.65
C TYR A 628 20.49 9.31 20.53
N VAL A 629 19.76 9.38 21.65
CA VAL A 629 18.31 9.63 21.67
C VAL A 629 18.00 11.00 21.06
N ILE A 630 18.64 12.07 21.55
CA ILE A 630 18.44 13.45 21.08
C ILE A 630 18.81 13.60 19.60
N SER A 631 19.93 13.04 19.14
CA SER A 631 20.34 13.13 17.73
C SER A 631 19.39 12.36 16.80
N SER A 632 18.97 11.16 17.19
CA SER A 632 18.01 10.37 16.41
C SER A 632 16.63 11.03 16.34
N LEU A 633 16.14 11.64 17.43
CA LEU A 633 14.88 12.39 17.41
C LEU A 633 14.95 13.66 16.56
N LYS A 634 16.10 14.35 16.50
CA LYS A 634 16.30 15.46 15.56
C LYS A 634 16.19 15.02 14.11
N SER A 635 16.87 13.93 13.73
CA SER A 635 16.73 13.36 12.38
C SER A 635 15.31 12.87 12.08
N ALA A 636 14.55 12.41 13.08
CA ALA A 636 13.13 12.12 12.90
C ALA A 636 12.32 13.39 12.57
N ILE A 637 12.56 14.50 13.28
CA ILE A 637 11.89 15.80 13.05
C ILE A 637 12.27 16.41 11.68
N GLU A 638 13.50 16.23 11.20
CA GLU A 638 13.89 16.63 9.83
C GLU A 638 13.06 15.95 8.73
N HIS A 639 12.47 14.78 9.03
CA HIS A 639 11.61 14.00 8.13
C HIS A 639 10.11 14.07 8.45
N ASP A 640 9.72 14.62 9.60
CA ASP A 640 8.31 14.84 9.98
C ASP A 640 8.16 16.07 10.90
N PRO A 641 8.47 17.29 10.39
CA PRO A 641 8.59 18.51 11.21
C PRO A 641 7.26 19.07 11.71
N ASN A 642 6.13 18.54 11.21
CA ASN A 642 4.79 18.91 11.64
C ASN A 642 4.18 17.88 12.61
N ASN A 643 4.98 16.95 13.17
CA ASN A 643 4.50 15.95 14.11
C ASN A 643 4.73 16.36 15.57
N PRO A 644 3.66 16.74 16.30
CA PRO A 644 3.80 17.21 17.67
C PRO A 644 4.34 16.14 18.62
N ALA A 645 4.15 14.84 18.32
CA ALA A 645 4.66 13.76 19.15
C ALA A 645 6.20 13.66 19.11
N LEU A 646 6.84 14.00 17.99
CA LEU A 646 8.31 14.00 17.90
C LEU A 646 8.92 15.17 18.69
N HIS A 647 8.33 16.37 18.59
CA HIS A 647 8.71 17.51 19.43
C HIS A 647 8.51 17.23 20.92
N TYR A 648 7.40 16.58 21.29
CA TYR A 648 7.14 16.14 22.66
C TYR A 648 8.15 15.09 23.17
N GLN A 649 8.54 14.13 22.33
CA GLN A 649 9.59 13.16 22.66
C GLN A 649 10.97 13.80 22.78
N LEU A 650 11.33 14.72 21.88
CA LEU A 650 12.60 15.45 21.95
C LEU A 650 12.65 16.36 23.19
N GLY A 651 11.55 17.02 23.53
CA GLY A 651 11.41 17.79 24.76
C GLY A 651 11.65 16.96 26.02
N GLN A 652 11.09 15.75 26.09
CA GLN A 652 11.35 14.81 27.19
C GLN A 652 12.79 14.29 27.19
N ALA A 653 13.38 13.98 26.03
CA ALA A 653 14.78 13.55 25.94
C ALA A 653 15.74 14.63 26.44
N TYR A 654 15.49 15.90 26.07
CA TYR A 654 16.21 17.05 26.60
C TYR A 654 16.06 17.21 28.12
N PHE A 655 14.85 17.05 28.66
CA PHE A 655 14.65 17.10 30.11
C PHE A 655 15.36 15.96 30.85
N GLY A 656 15.29 14.74 30.30
CA GLY A 656 15.99 13.56 30.83
C GLY A 656 17.51 13.65 30.76
N ALA A 657 18.05 14.45 29.83
CA ALA A 657 19.47 14.77 29.71
C ALA A 657 19.92 15.98 30.56
N ALA A 658 18.99 16.84 30.99
CA ALA A 658 19.30 18.03 31.79
C ALA A 658 19.77 17.69 33.22
N ASN A 659 19.39 16.53 33.75
CA ASN A 659 19.84 16.05 35.06
C ASN A 659 21.29 15.52 34.97
N VAL A 660 22.27 16.41 35.13
CA VAL A 660 23.70 16.09 35.08
C VAL A 660 24.30 15.96 36.48
N ALA A 661 25.35 15.14 36.61
CA ALA A 661 26.09 15.01 37.87
C ALA A 661 26.70 16.37 38.31
N ASP A 662 26.43 16.77 39.54
CA ASP A 662 27.01 17.96 40.17
C ASP A 662 28.34 17.59 40.84
N SER A 663 29.41 17.57 40.06
CA SER A 663 30.77 17.31 40.53
C SER A 663 31.31 18.35 41.54
N SER A 664 30.55 19.39 41.87
CA SER A 664 30.92 20.39 42.89
C SER A 664 30.51 20.01 44.32
N LYS A 665 29.72 18.94 44.47
CA LYS A 665 29.27 18.41 45.77
C LYS A 665 29.83 17.01 45.99
N GLU A 666 30.06 16.66 47.25
CA GLU A 666 30.38 15.28 47.61
C GLU A 666 29.15 14.37 47.41
N PRO A 667 29.35 13.06 47.13
CA PRO A 667 28.29 12.07 47.15
C PRO A 667 27.48 12.11 48.46
N ASP A 668 26.19 11.77 48.39
CA ASP A 668 25.38 11.58 49.60
C ASP A 668 25.88 10.37 50.43
N ALA A 669 25.32 10.20 51.63
CA ALA A 669 25.68 9.09 52.53
C ALA A 669 25.40 7.68 51.95
N ASN A 670 24.65 7.59 50.85
CA ASN A 670 24.36 6.35 50.12
C ASN A 670 25.27 6.17 48.88
N GLY A 671 26.18 7.10 48.61
CA GLY A 671 27.10 7.09 47.47
C GLY A 671 26.53 7.70 46.18
N ASN A 672 25.34 8.32 46.21
CA ASN A 672 24.77 8.96 45.03
C ASN A 672 25.41 10.33 44.81
N GLN A 673 25.93 10.59 43.61
CA GLN A 673 26.38 11.93 43.25
C GLN A 673 25.16 12.86 43.14
N PRO A 674 25.12 14.01 43.85
CA PRO A 674 24.06 15.00 43.66
C PRO A 674 23.98 15.44 42.20
N THR A 675 22.78 15.77 41.71
CA THR A 675 22.60 16.30 40.36
C THR A 675 22.37 17.81 40.36
N LYS A 676 22.67 18.43 39.23
CA LYS A 676 22.29 19.80 38.89
C LYS A 676 21.64 19.81 37.53
N ILE A 677 20.88 20.88 37.27
CA ILE A 677 20.19 21.08 36.01
C ILE A 677 21.13 21.77 35.02
N ASP A 678 21.24 21.24 33.80
CA ASP A 678 21.86 21.90 32.64
C ASP A 678 20.88 22.93 32.02
N PRO A 679 21.16 24.25 32.09
CA PRO A 679 20.25 25.28 31.61
C PRO A 679 20.01 25.24 30.09
N GLU A 680 20.98 24.81 29.27
CA GLU A 680 20.78 24.77 27.82
C GLU A 680 19.90 23.58 27.43
N MET A 681 20.03 22.43 28.11
CA MET A 681 19.13 21.28 27.89
C MET A 681 17.69 21.60 28.31
N ILE A 682 17.47 22.30 29.43
CA ILE A 682 16.13 22.77 29.82
C ILE A 682 15.55 23.76 28.81
N LYS A 683 16.34 24.76 28.39
CA LYS A 683 15.92 25.75 27.39
C LYS A 683 15.49 25.08 26.08
N HIS A 684 16.23 24.06 25.63
CA HIS A 684 15.81 23.22 24.50
C HIS A 684 14.52 22.43 24.79
N SER A 685 14.40 21.79 25.96
CA SER A 685 13.18 21.08 26.37
C SER A 685 11.93 21.97 26.32
N VAL A 686 12.02 23.18 26.90
CA VAL A 686 10.95 24.18 26.89
C VAL A 686 10.60 24.62 25.47
N ALA A 687 11.58 24.81 24.58
CA ALA A 687 11.33 25.19 23.19
C ALA A 687 10.56 24.10 22.42
N GLU A 688 10.99 22.85 22.52
CA GLU A 688 10.36 21.71 21.83
C GLU A 688 8.96 21.41 22.38
N LEU A 689 8.75 21.51 23.70
CA LEU A 689 7.41 21.33 24.29
C LEU A 689 6.44 22.46 23.90
N ASN A 690 6.90 23.71 23.80
CA ASN A 690 6.08 24.78 23.23
C ASN A 690 5.77 24.53 21.75
N LYS A 691 6.70 23.95 20.97
CA LYS A 691 6.45 23.60 19.57
C LYS A 691 5.42 22.47 19.42
N ALA A 692 5.45 21.47 20.30
CA ALA A 692 4.43 20.43 20.36
C ALA A 692 3.02 21.03 20.61
N ILE A 693 2.90 21.98 21.56
CA ILE A 693 1.65 22.70 21.85
C ILE A 693 1.21 23.58 20.66
N GLU A 694 2.14 24.29 20.01
CA GLU A 694 1.84 25.12 18.81
C GLU A 694 1.28 24.26 17.66
N LEU A 695 1.87 23.09 17.43
CA LEU A 695 1.42 22.14 16.41
C LEU A 695 0.11 21.45 16.80
N LYS A 696 -0.14 21.23 18.10
CA LYS A 696 -1.35 20.59 18.63
C LYS A 696 -1.60 20.96 20.10
N ASN A 697 -2.60 21.79 20.35
CA ASN A 697 -2.91 22.37 21.67
C ASN A 697 -4.06 21.67 22.43
N ASP A 698 -4.67 20.64 21.85
CA ASP A 698 -5.75 19.83 22.43
C ASP A 698 -5.24 18.54 23.13
N LEU A 699 -3.97 18.51 23.55
CA LEU A 699 -3.34 17.41 24.28
C LEU A 699 -2.84 17.84 25.67
N PRO A 700 -3.46 17.37 26.78
CA PRO A 700 -3.12 17.78 28.14
C PRO A 700 -1.70 17.38 28.56
N GLU A 701 -1.18 16.26 28.05
CA GLU A 701 0.14 15.73 28.39
C GLU A 701 1.29 16.69 28.04
N PHE A 702 1.13 17.51 26.99
CA PHE A 702 2.15 18.48 26.58
C PHE A 702 2.26 19.63 27.59
N TYR A 703 1.13 20.10 28.09
CA TYR A 703 1.07 21.12 29.13
C TYR A 703 1.62 20.61 30.46
N ILE A 704 1.29 19.37 30.83
CA ILE A 704 1.78 18.72 32.05
C ILE A 704 3.32 18.57 32.03
N GLN A 705 3.91 18.10 30.92
CA GLN A 705 5.37 18.01 30.87
C GLN A 705 6.02 19.41 30.83
N LEU A 706 5.46 20.37 30.09
CA LEU A 706 5.99 21.74 30.08
C LEU A 706 5.99 22.38 31.48
N SER A 707 4.93 22.19 32.28
CA SER A 707 4.88 22.73 33.64
C SER A 707 5.92 22.08 34.56
N ARG A 708 6.14 20.76 34.44
CA ARG A 708 7.16 20.03 35.21
C ARG A 708 8.58 20.46 34.85
N VAL A 709 8.86 20.70 33.57
CA VAL A 709 10.15 21.24 33.11
C VAL A 709 10.37 22.66 33.65
N LEU A 710 9.35 23.53 33.60
CA LEU A 710 9.41 24.90 34.14
C LEU A 710 9.57 24.92 35.67
N GLU A 711 8.94 23.99 36.39
CA GLU A 711 9.10 23.84 37.84
C GLU A 711 10.54 23.41 38.21
N ALA A 712 11.13 22.47 37.46
CA ALA A 712 12.53 22.06 37.62
C ALA A 712 13.53 23.20 37.29
N ASP A 713 13.17 24.08 36.35
CA ASP A 713 13.89 25.33 36.01
C ASP A 713 13.66 26.47 37.04
N GLN A 714 13.00 26.17 38.17
CA GLN A 714 12.60 27.13 39.22
C GLN A 714 11.66 28.26 38.76
N ARG A 715 11.05 28.14 37.58
CA ARG A 715 10.11 29.13 36.99
C ARG A 715 8.67 28.81 37.37
N ALA A 716 8.42 28.72 38.67
CA ALA A 716 7.15 28.28 39.25
C ALA A 716 5.92 29.09 38.77
N GLU A 717 6.07 30.41 38.56
CA GLU A 717 4.97 31.25 38.05
C GLU A 717 4.61 30.95 36.58
N GLU A 718 5.60 30.63 35.74
CA GLU A 718 5.34 30.21 34.36
C GLU A 718 4.74 28.81 34.31
N ALA A 719 5.21 27.90 35.18
CA ALA A 719 4.63 26.56 35.36
C ALA A 719 3.15 26.66 35.78
N LYS A 720 2.83 27.50 36.77
CA LYS A 720 1.44 27.76 37.18
C LYS A 720 0.61 28.30 36.03
N LYS A 721 1.07 29.38 35.38
CA LYS A 721 0.35 30.00 34.26
C LYS A 721 0.05 29.00 33.14
N LYS A 722 0.98 28.08 32.82
CA LYS A 722 0.76 27.03 31.81
C LYS A 722 -0.18 25.94 32.27
N MET A 723 -0.22 25.62 33.56
CA MET A 723 -1.19 24.69 34.11
C MET A 723 -2.60 25.31 34.24
N ASP A 724 -2.71 26.61 34.52
CA ASP A 724 -3.98 27.35 34.51
C ASP A 724 -4.57 27.43 33.08
N GLU A 725 -3.71 27.63 32.06
CA GLU A 725 -4.08 27.52 30.65
C GLU A 725 -4.65 26.11 30.34
N ALA A 726 -3.95 25.06 30.78
CA ALA A 726 -4.40 23.67 30.61
C ALA A 726 -5.71 23.37 31.34
N ALA A 727 -5.88 23.83 32.59
CA ALA A 727 -7.11 23.65 33.36
C ALA A 727 -8.31 24.37 32.72
N GLY A 728 -8.08 25.48 32.01
CA GLY A 728 -9.10 26.15 31.19
C GLY A 728 -9.50 25.37 29.93
N LEU A 729 -8.54 24.67 29.29
CA LEU A 729 -8.77 23.84 28.10
C LEU A 729 -9.37 22.47 28.44
N PHE A 730 -8.99 21.88 29.58
CA PHE A 730 -9.33 20.53 30.01
C PHE A 730 -9.98 20.51 31.42
N PRO A 731 -11.08 21.25 31.65
CA PRO A 731 -11.64 21.48 33.00
C PRO A 731 -12.20 20.23 33.70
N THR A 732 -12.29 19.10 32.99
CA THR A 732 -12.74 17.81 33.52
C THR A 732 -11.69 16.71 33.40
N ASN A 733 -10.43 17.04 33.09
CA ASN A 733 -9.33 16.08 33.06
C ASN A 733 -8.71 15.94 34.48
N PRO A 734 -8.76 14.75 35.11
CA PRO A 734 -8.24 14.56 36.46
C PRO A 734 -6.72 14.79 36.59
N ASP A 735 -5.92 14.47 35.57
CA ASP A 735 -4.46 14.60 35.60
C ASP A 735 -4.01 16.06 35.53
N VAL A 736 -4.67 16.87 34.69
CA VAL A 736 -4.43 18.32 34.61
C VAL A 736 -4.78 19.00 35.94
N LEU A 737 -5.95 18.67 36.50
CA LEU A 737 -6.36 19.22 37.80
C LEU A 737 -5.45 18.72 38.94
N PHE A 738 -4.98 17.47 38.89
CA PHE A 738 -4.03 16.95 39.87
C PHE A 738 -2.69 17.70 39.83
N GLU A 739 -2.12 17.92 38.64
CA GLU A 739 -0.88 18.67 38.48
C GLU A 739 -1.05 20.16 38.85
N GLN A 740 -2.22 20.77 38.58
CA GLN A 740 -2.56 22.11 39.07
C GLN A 740 -2.58 22.16 40.60
N GLY A 741 -3.25 21.19 41.25
CA GLY A 741 -3.28 21.08 42.70
C GLY A 741 -1.89 20.86 43.30
N ARG A 742 -1.05 20.05 42.64
CA ARG A 742 0.34 19.76 43.04
C ARG A 742 1.22 21.00 42.98
N LEU A 743 1.18 21.76 41.88
CA LEU A 743 1.91 23.03 41.74
C LEU A 743 1.46 24.05 42.79
N THR A 744 0.15 24.18 42.99
CA THR A 744 -0.44 25.08 44.00
C THR A 744 -0.07 24.68 45.45
N TYR A 745 0.00 23.38 45.74
CA TYR A 745 0.49 22.85 47.01
C TYR A 745 1.98 23.17 47.22
N ASN A 746 2.81 23.02 46.18
CA ASN A 746 4.23 23.35 46.22
C ASN A 746 4.48 24.86 46.43
N GLN A 747 3.59 25.72 45.92
CA GLN A 747 3.54 27.16 46.23
C GLN A 747 3.01 27.48 47.65
N LYS A 748 2.71 26.47 48.47
CA LYS A 748 2.16 26.56 49.83
C LYS A 748 0.74 27.14 49.92
N ASN A 749 0.01 27.26 48.82
CA ASN A 749 -1.40 27.71 48.84
C ASN A 749 -2.34 26.52 49.12
N TYR A 750 -2.25 25.98 50.34
CA TYR A 750 -2.89 24.71 50.70
C TYR A 750 -4.43 24.73 50.59
N ASP A 751 -5.09 25.87 50.84
CA ASP A 751 -6.56 25.95 50.73
C ASP A 751 -7.04 25.85 49.27
N GLU A 752 -6.35 26.52 48.34
CA GLU A 752 -6.60 26.39 46.90
C GLU A 752 -6.30 24.96 46.41
N ALA A 753 -5.17 24.39 46.85
CA ALA A 753 -4.79 23.01 46.51
C ALA A 753 -5.83 21.97 47.00
N ILE A 754 -6.34 22.09 48.24
CA ILE A 754 -7.41 21.24 48.76
C ILE A 754 -8.65 21.34 47.86
N GLY A 755 -9.08 22.55 47.52
CA GLY A 755 -10.23 22.76 46.64
C GLY A 755 -10.06 22.19 45.23
N ILE A 756 -8.83 22.17 44.71
CA ILE A 756 -8.51 21.53 43.42
C ILE A 756 -8.51 20.01 43.54
N PHE A 757 -7.77 19.43 44.50
CA PHE A 757 -7.74 17.97 44.67
C PHE A 757 -9.12 17.38 45.03
N GLN A 758 -9.98 18.13 45.72
CA GLN A 758 -11.39 17.76 45.94
C GLN A 758 -12.16 17.59 44.62
N LYS A 759 -11.87 18.40 43.58
CA LYS A 759 -12.44 18.20 42.24
C LYS A 759 -11.87 16.95 41.57
N VAL A 760 -10.58 16.68 41.72
CA VAL A 760 -9.93 15.46 41.17
C VAL A 760 -10.62 14.21 41.72
N VAL A 761 -10.80 14.11 43.04
CA VAL A 761 -11.45 12.94 43.65
C VAL A 761 -12.97 12.88 43.41
N ALA A 762 -13.61 14.01 43.07
CA ALA A 762 -15.00 14.02 42.62
C ALA A 762 -15.17 13.53 41.17
N LEU A 763 -14.16 13.74 40.31
CA LEU A 763 -14.12 13.20 38.94
C LEU A 763 -13.66 11.74 38.90
N ASN A 764 -12.71 11.36 39.76
CA ASN A 764 -12.22 10.00 39.92
C ASN A 764 -11.97 9.68 41.40
N ALA A 765 -12.94 8.99 42.02
CA ALA A 765 -12.89 8.62 43.43
C ALA A 765 -11.75 7.64 43.81
N GLU A 766 -11.15 6.96 42.82
CA GLU A 766 -10.05 6.01 43.00
C GLU A 766 -8.67 6.61 42.65
N TYR A 767 -8.59 7.92 42.42
CA TYR A 767 -7.32 8.61 42.13
C TYR A 767 -6.43 8.70 43.40
N ALA A 768 -5.71 7.61 43.69
CA ALA A 768 -4.92 7.44 44.92
C ALA A 768 -3.98 8.61 45.21
N ASN A 769 -3.24 9.10 44.21
CA ASN A 769 -2.32 10.23 44.38
C ASN A 769 -3.04 11.52 44.84
N ALA A 770 -4.30 11.75 44.42
CA ALA A 770 -5.06 12.93 44.80
C ALA A 770 -5.57 12.84 46.25
N HIS A 771 -5.98 11.65 46.70
CA HIS A 771 -6.26 11.40 48.13
C HIS A 771 -4.99 11.56 48.97
N TYR A 772 -3.84 11.09 48.49
CA TYR A 772 -2.56 11.27 49.19
C TYR A 772 -2.19 12.76 49.31
N SER A 773 -2.29 13.53 48.22
CA SER A 773 -2.04 14.97 48.24
C SER A 773 -3.07 15.77 49.06
N LEU A 774 -4.33 15.33 49.13
CA LEU A 774 -5.31 15.86 50.09
C LEU A 774 -4.86 15.61 51.53
N GLY A 775 -4.40 14.40 51.83
CA GLY A 775 -3.89 14.03 53.15
C GLY A 775 -2.75 14.96 53.59
N LEU A 776 -1.76 15.15 52.71
CA LEU A 776 -0.66 16.08 52.93
C LEU A 776 -1.14 17.54 53.10
N ALA A 777 -2.06 18.02 52.26
CA ALA A 777 -2.56 19.39 52.35
C ALA A 777 -3.35 19.65 53.65
N TYR A 778 -4.19 18.71 54.09
CA TYR A 778 -4.85 18.80 55.40
C TYR A 778 -3.85 18.73 56.56
N GLN A 779 -2.80 17.92 56.45
CA GLN A 779 -1.74 17.84 57.45
C GLN A 779 -0.97 19.16 57.59
N GLN A 780 -0.62 19.82 56.47
CA GLN A 780 -0.01 21.16 56.48
C GLN A 780 -0.93 22.25 57.07
N LYS A 781 -2.26 22.07 56.93
CA LYS A 781 -3.29 22.93 57.56
C LYS A 781 -3.58 22.58 59.02
N GLY A 782 -3.02 21.48 59.56
CA GLY A 782 -3.27 20.99 60.92
C GLY A 782 -4.56 20.18 61.11
N ASP A 783 -5.33 19.91 60.05
CA ASP A 783 -6.56 19.12 60.10
C ASP A 783 -6.24 17.61 60.08
N LYS A 784 -5.72 17.11 61.20
CA LYS A 784 -5.36 15.69 61.38
C LYS A 784 -6.50 14.73 61.03
N ALA A 785 -7.75 15.09 61.33
CA ALA A 785 -8.89 14.22 61.11
C ALA A 785 -9.17 13.98 59.62
N LYS A 786 -9.16 15.05 58.80
CA LYS A 786 -9.30 14.91 57.34
C LYS A 786 -8.05 14.32 56.71
N ALA A 787 -6.86 14.62 57.23
CA ALA A 787 -5.61 14.01 56.76
C ALA A 787 -5.65 12.47 56.89
N LEU A 788 -6.02 11.96 58.07
CA LEU A 788 -6.19 10.52 58.30
C LEU A 788 -7.27 9.90 57.41
N SER A 789 -8.42 10.56 57.25
CA SER A 789 -9.48 10.08 56.37
C SER A 789 -9.04 9.95 54.91
N ALA A 790 -8.17 10.84 54.43
CA ALA A 790 -7.65 10.80 53.07
C ALA A 790 -6.58 9.69 52.91
N PHE A 791 -5.67 9.53 53.87
CA PHE A 791 -4.66 8.48 53.83
C PHE A 791 -5.23 7.06 53.99
N GLU A 792 -6.21 6.86 54.86
CA GLU A 792 -6.93 5.56 54.94
C GLU A 792 -7.67 5.27 53.61
N LYS A 793 -8.11 6.30 52.86
CA LYS A 793 -8.70 6.08 51.52
C LYS A 793 -7.67 5.65 50.47
N VAL A 794 -6.45 6.19 50.52
CA VAL A 794 -5.33 5.69 49.70
C VAL A 794 -5.09 4.20 49.99
N ARG A 795 -5.03 3.85 51.28
CA ARG A 795 -4.85 2.47 51.75
C ARG A 795 -5.97 1.53 51.27
N GLU A 796 -7.24 1.94 51.33
CA GLU A 796 -8.35 1.17 50.74
C GLU A 796 -8.13 0.88 49.24
N ILE A 797 -7.70 1.88 48.46
CA ILE A 797 -7.45 1.75 47.02
C ILE A 797 -6.27 0.80 46.75
N LEU A 798 -5.17 0.92 47.51
CA LEU A 798 -4.01 0.04 47.40
C LEU A 798 -4.38 -1.42 47.72
N VAL A 799 -5.16 -1.66 48.79
CA VAL A 799 -5.66 -3.01 49.14
C VAL A 799 -6.56 -3.58 48.04
N ALA A 800 -7.49 -2.79 47.50
CA ALA A 800 -8.35 -3.22 46.39
C ALA A 800 -7.53 -3.62 45.14
N ASN A 801 -6.45 -2.88 44.87
CA ASN A 801 -5.54 -3.12 43.76
C ASN A 801 -4.43 -4.16 44.06
N LYS A 802 -4.41 -4.75 45.27
CA LYS A 802 -3.37 -5.69 45.74
C LYS A 802 -1.94 -5.12 45.69
N GLN A 803 -1.82 -3.82 45.92
CA GLN A 803 -0.54 -3.10 46.02
C GLN A 803 -0.06 -3.08 47.47
N ASP A 804 1.24 -2.82 47.67
CA ASP A 804 1.81 -2.71 49.01
C ASP A 804 1.21 -1.51 49.77
N THR A 805 1.04 -1.67 51.07
CA THR A 805 0.49 -0.67 51.99
C THR A 805 1.48 -0.17 53.03
N ALA A 806 2.70 -0.75 53.11
CA ALA A 806 3.67 -0.41 54.14
C ALA A 806 3.97 1.09 54.24
N ASP A 807 4.18 1.78 53.12
CA ASP A 807 4.46 3.22 53.07
C ASP A 807 3.27 4.05 53.59
N ILE A 808 2.04 3.72 53.18
CA ILE A 808 0.84 4.47 53.62
C ILE A 808 0.49 4.16 55.08
N ASP A 809 0.69 2.92 55.54
CA ASP A 809 0.51 2.54 56.94
C ASP A 809 1.48 3.31 57.86
N GLN A 810 2.73 3.50 57.41
CA GLN A 810 3.70 4.33 58.12
C GLN A 810 3.29 5.82 58.16
N VAL A 811 2.79 6.38 57.05
CA VAL A 811 2.27 7.76 57.00
C VAL A 811 1.06 7.92 57.94
N ILE A 812 0.11 6.99 57.92
CA ILE A 812 -1.05 6.96 58.82
C ILE A 812 -0.62 6.91 60.29
N ALA A 813 0.37 6.07 60.62
CA ALA A 813 0.91 5.96 61.98
C ALA A 813 1.61 7.25 62.44
N GLY A 814 2.26 8.00 61.54
CA GLY A 814 2.91 9.28 61.86
C GLY A 814 1.96 10.47 62.04
N VAL A 815 0.71 10.36 61.57
CA VAL A 815 -0.30 11.43 61.72
C VAL A 815 -1.17 11.24 62.97
N LYS A 816 -1.35 10.01 63.44
CA LYS A 816 -2.06 9.68 64.70
C LYS A 816 -1.30 10.32 65.89
#